data_AF-A0A6L9QTM6-F1
#
_entry.id   AF-A0A6L9QTM6-F1
#
_cell.length_a   1.000
_cell.length_b   1.000
_cell.length_c   1.000
_cell.angle_alpha   90.00
_cell.angle_beta   90.00
_cell.angle_gamma   90.00
#
_symmetry.space_group_name_H-M   'P 1'
#
loop_
_entity.id
_entity.type
_entity.pdbx_description
1 polymer ?
#
loop_
_entity_poly.entity_id
_entity_poly.type
_entity_poly.pdbx_seq_one_letter_code
_entity_poly.pdbx_strand_id
1 'polypeptide(L)'
;MLFRKAFHLDAVPETARLRATADSRFLLWVNGRDVGRGPVRAQPRRWRYESFDIAPFLERGENVVAVLVSYYGTATSWWHPAAPENGINGDACLVLEASIGGSALVSDASWRVLRSTAWSSVDYFGVPSEILDARELPAGWQHQDFRDETWPTATILKAHHWGGLARSRPPVSPFGKLLPRPVAVLGGDVVRPAAVLDARLKPKREWESAHPAARVLEQLRASGEPVAARLPLTASIGADRTLNAVIDFGRLTAGFVELEVDAPAGTVLELGYREKHAGNGETASDYQTAGARYICPGGGAVYAAIELAGLRYLYLTAHADQAADVTIADVAVREHVHPHSGGAYFTSDDDEVNRLYRAGIRTVQLNSFDAYTDCPTREQRAWVGDGVVHQMVHLATNEDWGLAKHYVELADSPRPDGLLPLSVAGEFEYYQHFTIPDWSLHWIHGVHNLYRYTGERARLARYLPTVERVLRWYEPHVDEHGTLSDLPEWNLVDWSSVFTTGRSSIVSALWARGLSEYAELCDWVGNAGSAAWARERYAGVASSFEDFWDPRRNLYLDHLVDGKRMPAASQAASAAAIVSGLAPSARWAAIAAAMTDPATVVTRSWNGGDGVSADQKEADRKRGVQRIDWDVEREVVRAEPFFSYVVHDAVARAGLADRLVDLVRDWSVFFRDGYDTFGECWDWGTPVHGWSSTPARDLIVHVLGISPDEPGFARARIAPRPGPLRNVGGAAPTPHGLVEVVITGENVSVTSPVPVRFIDPAGSSHDLPAGTHRLTMRRAALP
;
A
#
# COMPACT_ATOMS: atom_id res chain seq x y z
N MET A 1 18.35 -1.87 20.80
CA MET A 1 18.57 -2.63 22.06
C MET A 1 18.70 -4.11 21.73
N LEU A 2 19.71 -4.80 22.27
CA LEU A 2 19.89 -6.25 22.09
C LEU A 2 19.43 -6.95 23.37
N PHE A 3 18.47 -7.86 23.28
CA PHE A 3 17.98 -8.67 24.39
C PHE A 3 18.36 -10.13 24.19
N ARG A 4 18.82 -10.79 25.25
CA ARG A 4 19.25 -12.19 25.19
C ARG A 4 18.81 -12.96 26.43
N LYS A 5 18.37 -14.21 26.22
CA LYS A 5 18.04 -15.14 27.28
C LYS A 5 18.42 -16.57 26.92
N ALA A 6 19.35 -17.13 27.68
CA ALA A 6 19.65 -18.56 27.66
C ALA A 6 18.71 -19.34 28.58
N PHE A 7 18.39 -20.57 28.19
CA PHE A 7 17.61 -21.53 28.97
C PHE A 7 17.97 -22.97 28.55
N HIS A 8 17.63 -23.94 29.39
CA HIS A 8 17.94 -25.35 29.14
C HIS A 8 16.67 -26.15 28.83
N LEU A 9 16.77 -27.12 27.92
CA LEU A 9 15.72 -28.06 27.58
C LEU A 9 16.22 -29.51 27.65
N ASP A 10 15.55 -30.33 28.46
CA ASP A 10 15.81 -31.77 28.51
C ASP A 10 15.33 -32.50 27.25
N ALA A 11 14.25 -31.98 26.64
CA ALA A 11 13.68 -32.43 25.39
C ALA A 11 13.02 -31.26 24.64
N VAL A 12 13.09 -31.30 23.31
CA VAL A 12 12.42 -30.31 22.44
C VAL A 12 10.94 -30.69 22.33
N PRO A 13 10.00 -29.80 22.69
CA PRO A 13 8.57 -30.08 22.52
C PRO A 13 8.20 -30.10 21.03
N GLU A 14 7.09 -30.77 20.67
CA GLU A 14 6.58 -30.81 19.29
C GLU A 14 6.22 -29.42 18.75
N THR A 15 5.68 -28.57 19.62
CA THR A 15 5.38 -27.16 19.33
C THR A 15 5.85 -26.29 20.49
N ALA A 16 6.30 -25.08 20.19
CA ALA A 16 6.68 -24.08 21.17
C ALA A 16 6.20 -22.71 20.69
N ARG A 17 4.97 -22.36 21.05
CA ARG A 17 4.37 -21.08 20.64
C ARG A 17 4.96 -19.92 21.44
N LEU A 18 5.65 -19.02 20.76
CA LEU A 18 6.17 -17.76 21.27
C LEU A 18 5.32 -16.61 20.76
N ARG A 19 4.96 -15.68 21.65
CA ARG A 19 4.29 -14.42 21.32
C ARG A 19 5.19 -13.27 21.71
N ALA A 20 5.37 -12.31 20.80
CA ALA A 20 6.24 -11.17 21.04
C ALA A 20 5.66 -9.88 20.45
N THR A 21 5.92 -8.78 21.12
CA THR A 21 5.76 -7.42 20.59
C THR A 21 6.87 -6.54 21.13
N ALA A 22 7.11 -5.43 20.46
CA ALA A 22 8.09 -4.45 20.86
C ALA A 22 7.60 -3.04 20.51
N ASP A 23 8.27 -2.06 21.10
CA ASP A 23 8.22 -0.68 20.62
C ASP A 23 9.65 -0.26 20.24
N SER A 24 9.96 -0.01 18.98
CA SER A 24 9.06 0.17 17.81
C SER A 24 8.95 -1.07 16.91
N ARG A 25 10.06 -1.77 16.69
CA ARG A 25 10.16 -3.00 15.88
C ARG A 25 11.13 -3.98 16.53
N PHE A 26 11.03 -5.25 16.19
CA PHE A 26 11.95 -6.29 16.61
C PHE A 26 12.30 -7.29 15.50
N LEU A 27 13.49 -7.86 15.60
CA LEU A 27 13.93 -9.06 14.90
C LEU A 27 14.21 -10.14 15.96
N LEU A 28 13.75 -11.38 15.71
CA LEU A 28 13.83 -12.50 16.64
C LEU A 28 14.72 -13.61 16.04
N TRP A 29 15.69 -14.06 16.83
CA TRP A 29 16.50 -15.24 16.56
C TRP A 29 16.36 -16.28 17.66
N VAL A 30 16.44 -17.55 17.27
CA VAL A 30 16.60 -18.68 18.19
C VAL A 30 17.82 -19.46 17.75
N ASN A 31 18.80 -19.62 18.63
CA ASN A 31 20.07 -20.31 18.34
C ASN A 31 20.77 -19.78 17.06
N GLY A 32 20.77 -18.46 16.87
CA GLY A 32 21.35 -17.78 15.70
C GLY A 32 20.52 -17.84 14.41
N ARG A 33 19.41 -18.58 14.38
CA ARG A 33 18.54 -18.70 13.21
C ARG A 33 17.42 -17.66 13.24
N ASP A 34 17.22 -16.93 12.14
CA ASP A 34 16.13 -15.94 11.99
C ASP A 34 14.77 -16.65 12.08
N VAL A 35 13.92 -16.17 12.98
CA VAL A 35 12.56 -16.69 13.21
C VAL A 35 11.50 -15.75 12.63
N GLY A 36 11.71 -14.45 12.72
CA GLY A 36 10.74 -13.47 12.24
C GLY A 36 10.92 -12.07 12.82
N ARG A 37 10.01 -11.19 12.38
CA ARG A 37 10.05 -9.74 12.63
C ARG A 37 8.68 -9.25 13.07
N GLY A 38 8.62 -8.13 13.77
CA GLY A 38 7.36 -7.48 14.11
C GLY A 38 7.52 -6.28 15.05
N PRO A 39 6.46 -5.87 15.75
CA PRO A 39 5.07 -6.14 15.34
C PRO A 39 4.76 -5.44 14.02
N VAL A 40 3.66 -5.80 13.36
CA VAL A 40 3.04 -4.94 12.33
C VAL A 40 2.75 -3.53 12.85
N ARG A 41 2.64 -2.54 11.95
CA ARG A 41 2.19 -1.18 12.28
C ARG A 41 0.80 -1.21 12.92
N ALA A 42 0.61 -0.32 13.90
CA ALA A 42 -0.64 -0.21 14.64
C ALA A 42 -0.69 1.12 15.38
N GLN A 43 -1.90 1.57 15.70
CA GLN A 43 -2.07 2.62 16.70
C GLN A 43 -1.77 2.06 18.11
N PRO A 44 -1.16 2.84 19.03
CA PRO A 44 -0.87 2.47 20.42
C PRO A 44 -2.01 1.76 21.17
N ARG A 45 -3.24 2.24 21.00
CA ARG A 45 -4.43 1.66 21.68
C ARG A 45 -4.93 0.36 21.06
N ARG A 46 -4.42 -0.03 19.89
CA ARG A 46 -4.72 -1.27 19.16
C ARG A 46 -3.44 -2.05 18.83
N TRP A 47 -2.46 -2.00 19.74
CA TRP A 47 -1.12 -2.56 19.53
C TRP A 47 -1.15 -4.05 19.20
N ARG A 48 -0.18 -4.50 18.40
CA ARG A 48 -0.16 -5.86 17.84
C ARG A 48 0.97 -6.69 18.44
N TYR A 49 0.76 -8.01 18.46
CA TYR A 49 1.81 -8.98 18.75
C TYR A 49 1.89 -10.03 17.64
N GLU A 50 3.09 -10.54 17.43
CA GLU A 50 3.38 -11.65 16.54
C GLU A 50 3.34 -12.97 17.28
N SER A 51 3.09 -14.06 16.56
CA SER A 51 3.08 -15.41 17.10
C SER A 51 3.88 -16.33 16.21
N PHE A 52 4.88 -16.99 16.77
CA PHE A 52 5.77 -17.91 16.07
C PHE A 52 5.73 -19.29 16.74
N ASP A 53 5.86 -20.36 15.95
CA ASP A 53 6.24 -21.65 16.49
C ASP A 53 7.76 -21.79 16.41
N ILE A 54 8.42 -21.78 17.56
CA ILE A 54 9.89 -21.83 17.64
C ILE A 54 10.44 -23.24 17.83
N ALA A 55 9.59 -24.28 17.96
CA ALA A 55 10.07 -25.65 18.13
C ALA A 55 11.08 -26.11 17.06
N PRO A 56 10.93 -25.78 15.76
CA PRO A 56 11.89 -26.15 14.72
C PRO A 56 13.29 -25.53 14.87
N PHE A 57 13.46 -24.57 15.78
CA PHE A 57 14.72 -23.86 16.04
C PHE A 57 15.37 -24.24 17.36
N LEU A 58 14.68 -25.04 18.19
CA LEU A 58 15.15 -25.48 19.50
C LEU A 58 15.96 -26.77 19.41
N GLU A 59 16.88 -26.92 20.34
CA GLU A 59 17.77 -28.07 20.46
C GLU A 59 17.68 -28.67 21.88
N ARG A 60 18.08 -29.93 22.05
CA ARG A 60 18.26 -30.48 23.39
C ARG A 60 19.51 -29.86 24.02
N GLY A 61 19.38 -29.38 25.25
CA GLY A 61 20.46 -28.72 25.97
C GLY A 61 20.25 -27.21 26.09
N GLU A 62 21.33 -26.44 25.99
CA GLU A 62 21.29 -24.99 26.08
C GLU A 62 20.69 -24.38 24.81
N ASN A 63 19.76 -23.46 24.97
CA ASN A 63 19.13 -22.71 23.91
C ASN A 63 19.21 -21.23 24.23
N VAL A 64 19.20 -20.40 23.19
CA VAL A 64 19.12 -18.96 23.33
C VAL A 64 18.03 -18.35 22.46
N VAL A 65 17.26 -17.45 23.06
CA VAL A 65 16.44 -16.47 22.35
C VAL A 65 17.16 -15.13 22.37
N ALA A 66 17.33 -14.55 21.19
CA ALA A 66 17.96 -13.24 20.97
C ALA A 66 16.97 -12.33 20.23
N VAL A 67 16.84 -11.07 20.67
CA VAL A 67 15.90 -10.11 20.09
C VAL A 67 16.60 -8.77 19.92
N LEU A 68 16.65 -8.26 18.68
CA LEU A 68 17.01 -6.87 18.40
C LEU A 68 15.71 -6.08 18.46
N VAL A 69 15.64 -5.06 19.32
CA VAL A 69 14.55 -4.09 19.33
C VAL A 69 15.08 -2.74 18.82
N SER A 70 14.49 -2.26 17.74
CA SER A 70 14.71 -0.92 17.18
C SER A 70 13.67 0.03 17.73
N TYR A 71 14.11 1.17 18.26
CA TYR A 71 13.25 2.23 18.76
C TYR A 71 13.56 3.51 17.99
N TYR A 72 12.59 4.03 17.24
CA TYR A 72 12.82 5.15 16.34
C TYR A 72 12.90 6.50 17.08
N GLY A 73 12.21 6.63 18.21
CA GLY A 73 12.20 7.85 19.03
C GLY A 73 11.44 9.05 18.44
N THR A 74 11.19 9.08 17.14
CA THR A 74 10.30 10.02 16.44
C THR A 74 9.34 9.28 15.52
N ALA A 75 8.13 9.80 15.33
CA ALA A 75 7.15 9.19 14.44
C ALA A 75 7.70 9.06 13.01
N THR A 76 7.43 7.92 12.37
CA THR A 76 7.83 7.60 10.99
C THR A 76 6.59 7.30 10.15
N SER A 77 6.76 7.10 8.85
CA SER A 77 5.69 6.73 7.91
C SER A 77 4.98 5.40 8.22
N TRP A 78 5.53 4.60 9.13
CA TRP A 78 4.98 3.29 9.55
C TRP A 78 5.04 3.04 11.06
N TRP A 79 5.36 4.06 11.85
CA TRP A 79 5.35 3.97 13.30
C TRP A 79 4.69 5.20 13.93
N HIS A 80 3.56 4.95 14.58
CA HIS A 80 2.89 5.90 15.46
C HIS A 80 3.39 5.69 16.91
N PRO A 81 4.24 6.57 17.45
CA PRO A 81 4.70 6.46 18.83
C PRO A 81 3.51 6.51 19.79
N ALA A 82 3.57 5.73 20.85
CA ALA A 82 2.65 5.93 21.95
C ALA A 82 2.99 7.27 22.66
N ALA A 83 2.04 7.85 23.40
CA ALA A 83 2.37 8.99 24.25
C ALA A 83 3.25 8.51 25.42
N PRO A 84 4.35 9.20 25.78
CA PRO A 84 5.15 8.83 26.95
C PRO A 84 4.32 9.05 28.21
N GLU A 85 4.04 7.98 28.95
CA GLU A 85 3.27 8.05 30.19
C GLU A 85 3.94 7.22 31.27
N ASN A 86 4.21 7.85 32.42
CA ASN A 86 4.36 7.14 33.68
C ASN A 86 5.40 5.99 33.65
N GLY A 87 6.58 6.23 33.07
CA GLY A 87 7.70 5.27 33.05
C GLY A 87 7.62 4.18 31.98
N ILE A 88 6.58 4.17 31.14
CA ILE A 88 6.47 3.35 29.94
C ILE A 88 6.59 4.27 28.72
N ASN A 89 7.25 3.77 27.66
CA ASN A 89 7.29 4.36 26.33
C ASN A 89 8.07 5.69 26.22
N GLY A 90 9.38 5.61 26.42
CA GLY A 90 10.37 6.63 26.05
C GLY A 90 11.73 6.03 25.67
N ASP A 91 11.77 4.70 25.51
CA ASP A 91 12.93 3.88 25.17
C ASP A 91 12.40 2.54 24.62
N ALA A 92 13.30 1.72 24.06
CA ALA A 92 12.96 0.44 23.47
C ALA A 92 12.31 -0.52 24.48
N CYS A 93 11.18 -1.12 24.11
CA CYS A 93 10.42 -2.04 24.96
C CYS A 93 10.26 -3.40 24.28
N LEU A 94 10.32 -4.48 25.07
CA LEU A 94 10.06 -5.85 24.63
C LEU A 94 9.06 -6.52 25.57
N VAL A 95 8.01 -7.12 25.00
CA VAL A 95 7.12 -8.04 25.72
C VAL A 95 7.14 -9.36 24.99
N LEU A 96 7.53 -10.43 25.68
CA LEU A 96 7.66 -11.76 25.11
C LEU A 96 7.15 -12.82 26.10
N GLU A 97 6.40 -13.78 25.58
CA GLU A 97 6.03 -14.98 26.33
C GLU A 97 6.04 -16.22 25.44
N ALA A 98 6.51 -17.34 25.97
CA ALA A 98 6.43 -18.65 25.33
C ALA A 98 6.17 -19.74 26.38
N SER A 99 5.43 -20.77 25.99
CA SER A 99 5.30 -22.01 26.75
C SER A 99 6.12 -23.09 26.05
N ILE A 100 7.19 -23.57 26.70
CA ILE A 100 8.17 -24.50 26.13
C ILE A 100 8.29 -25.70 27.06
N GLY A 101 7.78 -26.86 26.66
CA GLY A 101 7.88 -28.09 27.45
C GLY A 101 7.29 -28.01 28.87
N GLY A 102 6.26 -27.17 29.08
CA GLY A 102 5.65 -26.92 30.39
C GLY A 102 6.31 -25.82 31.23
N SER A 103 7.43 -25.27 30.78
CA SER A 103 8.08 -24.09 31.38
C SER A 103 7.68 -22.81 30.66
N ALA A 104 7.51 -21.72 31.40
CA ALA A 104 7.25 -20.40 30.83
C ALA A 104 8.56 -19.64 30.61
N LEU A 105 8.79 -19.19 29.38
CA LEU A 105 9.80 -18.18 29.06
C LEU A 105 9.08 -16.85 28.94
N VAL A 106 9.38 -15.88 29.81
CA VAL A 106 8.75 -14.56 29.80
C VAL A 106 9.80 -13.46 29.83
N SER A 107 9.50 -12.31 29.22
CA SER A 107 10.30 -11.10 29.37
C SER A 107 10.25 -10.62 30.82
N ASP A 108 11.38 -10.64 31.50
CA ASP A 108 11.54 -10.23 32.90
C ASP A 108 12.94 -9.66 33.19
N ALA A 109 13.24 -9.36 34.46
CA ALA A 109 14.52 -8.77 34.86
C ALA A 109 15.72 -9.72 34.70
N SER A 110 15.50 -11.01 34.41
CA SER A 110 16.58 -11.99 34.24
C SER A 110 17.14 -12.04 32.82
N TRP A 111 16.57 -11.27 31.89
CA TRP A 111 17.11 -11.09 30.54
C TRP A 111 18.36 -10.22 30.58
N ARG A 112 19.33 -10.53 29.71
CA ARG A 112 20.49 -9.68 29.47
C ARG A 112 20.15 -8.67 28.39
N VAL A 113 20.60 -7.43 28.57
CA VAL A 113 20.33 -6.36 27.62
C VAL A 113 21.58 -5.53 27.35
N LEU A 114 21.80 -5.18 26.08
CA LEU A 114 22.84 -4.23 25.66
C LEU A 114 22.22 -3.11 24.83
N ARG A 115 22.52 -1.87 25.22
CA ARG A 115 22.29 -0.72 24.37
C ARG A 115 23.41 -0.63 23.34
N SER A 116 23.13 -1.11 22.14
CA SER A 116 24.06 -1.01 21.01
C SER A 116 24.04 0.41 20.42
N THR A 117 25.22 0.92 20.08
CA THR A 117 25.45 2.16 19.34
C THR A 117 25.69 1.91 17.84
N ALA A 118 25.69 0.64 17.42
CA ALA A 118 25.96 0.23 16.05
C ALA A 118 24.94 0.76 15.04
N TRP A 119 23.70 1.03 15.46
CA TRP A 119 22.67 1.57 14.57
C TRP A 119 22.37 3.04 14.87
N SER A 120 22.27 3.81 13.79
CA SER A 120 21.65 5.13 13.74
C SER A 120 20.83 5.26 12.46
N SER A 121 20.14 6.39 12.27
CA SER A 121 19.40 6.65 11.05
C SER A 121 19.46 8.12 10.66
N VAL A 122 19.32 8.38 9.36
CA VAL A 122 19.01 9.71 8.84
C VAL A 122 17.60 9.64 8.30
N ASP A 123 16.71 10.47 8.85
CA ASP A 123 15.33 10.56 8.40
C ASP A 123 15.21 11.52 7.22
N TYR A 124 14.42 11.14 6.23
CA TYR A 124 13.92 12.08 5.24
C TYR A 124 12.42 11.85 5.08
N PHE A 125 11.65 12.88 5.46
CA PHE A 125 10.21 12.90 5.29
C PHE A 125 9.52 11.66 5.88
N GLY A 126 9.91 11.24 7.10
CA GLY A 126 9.30 10.11 7.80
C GLY A 126 9.81 8.72 7.39
N VAL A 127 10.70 8.63 6.39
CA VAL A 127 11.32 7.38 5.94
C VAL A 127 12.77 7.33 6.42
N PRO A 128 13.09 6.57 7.49
CA PRO A 128 14.46 6.45 7.98
C PRO A 128 15.34 5.60 7.05
N SER A 129 16.51 6.13 6.69
CA SER A 129 17.61 5.36 6.10
C SER A 129 18.55 4.86 7.19
N GLU A 130 18.78 3.55 7.25
CA GLU A 130 19.62 2.95 8.29
C GLU A 130 21.11 3.24 8.08
N ILE A 131 21.83 3.38 9.19
CA ILE A 131 23.28 3.45 9.23
C ILE A 131 23.74 2.41 10.24
N LEU A 132 24.46 1.40 9.77
CA LEU A 132 25.03 0.34 10.58
C LEU A 132 26.56 0.41 10.62
N ASP A 133 27.11 0.65 11.81
CA ASP A 133 28.50 0.37 12.15
C ASP A 133 28.67 -1.04 12.71
N ALA A 134 28.97 -2.01 11.85
CA ALA A 134 29.08 -3.40 12.26
C ALA A 134 30.31 -3.68 13.14
N ARG A 135 31.28 -2.76 13.23
CA ARG A 135 32.41 -2.88 14.16
C ARG A 135 31.98 -2.81 15.61
N GLU A 136 30.84 -2.17 15.87
CA GLU A 136 30.27 -2.00 17.21
C GLU A 136 29.29 -3.11 17.59
N LEU A 137 29.01 -4.05 16.68
CA LEU A 137 28.17 -5.21 16.97
C LEU A 137 28.98 -6.30 17.67
N PRO A 138 28.50 -6.83 18.82
CA PRO A 138 29.13 -7.98 19.43
C PRO A 138 28.97 -9.20 18.51
N ALA A 139 30.09 -9.70 17.98
CA ALA A 139 30.09 -10.81 17.04
C ALA A 139 29.42 -12.04 17.65
N GLY A 140 28.46 -12.62 16.92
CA GLY A 140 27.80 -13.85 17.30
C GLY A 140 26.83 -13.75 18.48
N TRP A 141 26.42 -12.55 18.93
CA TRP A 141 25.56 -12.35 20.11
C TRP A 141 24.22 -13.09 20.09
N GLN A 142 23.79 -13.56 18.93
CA GLN A 142 22.59 -14.36 18.69
C GLN A 142 22.81 -15.88 18.81
N HIS A 143 24.05 -16.37 18.89
CA HIS A 143 24.41 -17.80 18.96
C HIS A 143 24.61 -18.27 20.41
N GLN A 144 24.50 -19.57 20.68
CA GLN A 144 24.55 -20.16 22.03
C GLN A 144 25.90 -19.93 22.74
N ASP A 145 27.00 -19.91 22.00
CA ASP A 145 28.38 -19.80 22.50
C ASP A 145 28.77 -18.39 22.97
N PHE A 146 27.94 -17.38 22.67
CA PHE A 146 28.17 -16.01 23.12
C PHE A 146 28.05 -15.85 24.64
N ARG A 147 29.02 -15.13 25.21
CA ARG A 147 29.19 -14.87 26.64
C ARG A 147 28.65 -13.47 26.99
N ASP A 148 27.48 -13.42 27.63
CA ASP A 148 26.73 -12.19 27.93
C ASP A 148 26.83 -11.74 29.40
N GLU A 149 27.80 -12.27 30.17
CA GLU A 149 27.92 -12.00 31.61
C GLU A 149 28.22 -10.53 31.92
N THR A 150 28.84 -9.82 30.98
CA THR A 150 29.13 -8.38 31.07
C THR A 150 27.91 -7.51 30.75
N TRP A 151 26.85 -8.07 30.19
CA TRP A 151 25.64 -7.31 29.88
C TRP A 151 24.82 -7.07 31.14
N PRO A 152 24.31 -5.84 31.34
CA PRO A 152 23.38 -5.59 32.43
C PRO A 152 22.10 -6.41 32.26
N THR A 153 21.42 -6.63 33.37
CA THR A 153 20.08 -7.22 33.39
C THR A 153 19.03 -6.22 32.92
N ALA A 154 17.95 -6.69 32.31
CA ALA A 154 16.85 -5.86 31.83
C ALA A 154 16.11 -5.15 32.98
N THR A 155 15.66 -3.93 32.71
CA THR A 155 14.83 -3.15 33.64
C THR A 155 13.35 -3.37 33.32
N ILE A 156 12.56 -3.74 34.33
CA ILE A 156 11.11 -3.88 34.18
C ILE A 156 10.47 -2.50 34.10
N LEU A 157 9.86 -2.19 32.95
CA LEU A 157 9.03 -0.99 32.78
C LEU A 157 7.72 -1.15 33.53
N LYS A 158 7.38 -0.17 34.38
CA LYS A 158 6.19 -0.22 35.21
C LYS A 158 5.26 0.94 34.93
N ALA A 159 4.00 0.64 34.60
CA ALA A 159 2.95 1.64 34.53
C ALA A 159 2.61 2.16 35.93
N HIS A 160 2.56 3.48 36.10
CA HIS A 160 1.98 4.08 37.29
C HIS A 160 0.44 4.13 37.19
N HIS A 161 -0.22 3.66 38.25
CA HIS A 161 -1.68 3.66 38.39
C HIS A 161 -2.07 4.38 39.68
N TRP A 162 -2.67 5.57 39.59
CA TRP A 162 -3.12 6.30 40.78
C TRP A 162 -4.28 5.54 41.45
N GLY A 163 -4.10 5.13 42.71
CA GLY A 163 -5.11 4.37 43.47
C GLY A 163 -5.33 2.92 43.03
N GLY A 164 -4.59 2.44 42.03
CA GLY A 164 -4.71 1.09 41.48
C GLY A 164 -3.57 0.16 41.91
N LEU A 165 -3.72 -1.13 41.60
CA LEU A 165 -2.61 -2.08 41.68
C LEU A 165 -1.62 -1.69 40.57
N ALA A 166 -0.38 -1.33 40.91
CA ALA A 166 0.69 -0.97 39.97
C ALA A 166 1.16 -2.17 39.11
N ARG A 167 0.23 -2.79 38.38
CA ARG A 167 0.44 -3.96 37.52
C ARG A 167 0.83 -3.47 36.13
N SER A 168 1.89 -4.05 35.60
CA SER A 168 2.47 -3.70 34.30
C SER A 168 2.21 -4.82 33.30
N ARG A 169 0.94 -5.23 33.21
CA ARG A 169 0.48 -6.26 32.28
C ARG A 169 -0.57 -5.63 31.37
N PRO A 170 -0.46 -5.77 30.03
CA PRO A 170 -1.50 -5.33 29.13
C PRO A 170 -2.88 -5.93 29.47
N PRO A 171 -3.99 -5.18 29.29
CA PRO A 171 -4.06 -3.81 28.80
C PRO A 171 -3.56 -2.79 29.84
N VAL A 172 -2.69 -1.87 29.43
CA VAL A 172 -2.11 -0.86 30.32
C VAL A 172 -1.62 0.35 29.53
N SER A 173 -1.98 1.56 29.97
CA SER A 173 -1.56 2.82 29.32
C SER A 173 -0.03 2.88 29.13
N PRO A 174 0.48 3.39 27.99
CA PRO A 174 -0.26 3.99 26.87
C PRO A 174 -0.81 2.96 25.86
N PHE A 175 -0.56 1.68 26.09
CA PHE A 175 -1.00 0.60 25.20
C PHE A 175 -2.38 0.06 25.57
N GLY A 176 -3.14 -0.33 24.55
CA GLY A 176 -4.43 -0.97 24.76
C GLY A 176 -4.31 -2.47 25.07
N LYS A 177 -5.39 -3.19 24.78
CA LYS A 177 -5.34 -4.65 24.67
C LYS A 177 -4.39 -5.00 23.53
N LEU A 178 -3.39 -5.85 23.80
CA LEU A 178 -2.57 -6.40 22.72
C LEU A 178 -3.41 -7.36 21.87
N LEU A 179 -3.43 -7.11 20.56
CA LEU A 179 -4.20 -7.88 19.59
C LEU A 179 -3.24 -8.73 18.75
N PRO A 180 -3.65 -9.93 18.30
CA PRO A 180 -2.83 -10.70 17.37
C PRO A 180 -2.65 -9.95 16.04
N ARG A 181 -1.57 -10.28 15.32
CA ARG A 181 -1.39 -9.94 13.91
C ARG A 181 -2.69 -10.23 13.11
N PRO A 182 -3.23 -9.25 12.36
CA PRO A 182 -4.51 -9.41 11.64
C PRO A 182 -4.36 -9.96 10.22
N VAL A 183 -3.14 -10.09 9.71
CA VAL A 183 -2.81 -10.45 8.32
C VAL A 183 -1.86 -11.65 8.29
N ALA A 184 -1.74 -12.36 7.16
CA ALA A 184 -0.75 -13.43 7.02
C ALA A 184 0.69 -12.95 7.24
N VAL A 185 1.56 -13.90 7.57
CA VAL A 185 3.01 -13.70 7.65
C VAL A 185 3.52 -13.31 6.27
N LEU A 186 4.38 -12.29 6.23
CA LEU A 186 4.96 -11.81 4.97
C LEU A 186 6.05 -12.76 4.48
N GLY A 187 6.28 -12.78 3.17
CA GLY A 187 7.29 -13.60 2.53
C GLY A 187 7.62 -13.09 1.13
N GLY A 188 8.07 -13.97 0.27
CA GLY A 188 8.43 -13.64 -1.11
C GLY A 188 9.73 -14.30 -1.52
N ASP A 189 10.19 -13.97 -2.72
CA ASP A 189 11.37 -14.59 -3.30
C ASP A 189 12.67 -13.89 -2.85
N VAL A 190 13.79 -14.61 -2.94
CA VAL A 190 15.11 -13.97 -2.92
C VAL A 190 15.45 -13.57 -4.35
N VAL A 191 15.37 -12.27 -4.63
CA VAL A 191 15.62 -11.70 -5.96
C VAL A 191 17.10 -11.34 -6.08
N ARG A 192 17.74 -11.80 -7.15
CA ARG A 192 19.14 -11.48 -7.48
C ARG A 192 19.20 -10.50 -8.65
N PRO A 193 20.28 -9.70 -8.75
CA PRO A 193 20.51 -8.82 -9.87
C PRO A 193 20.44 -9.56 -11.21
N ALA A 194 19.79 -8.93 -12.20
CA ALA A 194 19.85 -9.37 -13.58
C ALA A 194 21.17 -8.97 -14.24
N ALA A 195 21.71 -7.80 -13.88
CA ALA A 195 22.99 -7.31 -14.40
C ALA A 195 23.66 -6.29 -13.47
N VAL A 196 24.98 -6.15 -13.62
CA VAL A 196 25.70 -4.94 -13.18
C VAL A 196 25.87 -4.07 -14.43
N LEU A 197 25.21 -2.91 -14.45
CA LEU A 197 25.16 -2.03 -15.63
C LEU A 197 26.45 -1.23 -15.81
N ASP A 198 27.04 -0.75 -14.72
CA ASP A 198 28.29 0.02 -14.72
C ASP A 198 29.04 -0.24 -13.42
N ALA A 199 30.36 -0.29 -13.50
CA ALA A 199 31.25 -0.38 -12.34
C ALA A 199 32.51 0.44 -12.60
N ARG A 200 32.87 1.36 -11.70
CA ARG A 200 33.97 2.30 -11.91
C ARG A 200 34.73 2.65 -10.64
N LEU A 201 36.03 2.85 -10.79
CA LEU A 201 36.85 3.59 -9.83
C LEU A 201 36.75 5.08 -10.12
N LYS A 202 36.29 5.86 -9.14
CA LYS A 202 36.08 7.31 -9.27
C LYS A 202 36.84 8.06 -8.18
N PRO A 203 37.28 9.32 -8.41
CA PRO A 203 37.83 10.16 -7.35
C PRO A 203 36.82 10.36 -6.22
N LYS A 204 37.23 10.20 -4.96
CA LYS A 204 36.37 10.46 -3.79
C LYS A 204 36.06 11.95 -3.71
N ARG A 205 34.78 12.30 -3.54
CA ARG A 205 34.33 13.67 -3.33
C ARG A 205 34.19 13.98 -1.84
N GLU A 206 34.23 15.27 -1.52
CA GLU A 206 33.70 15.73 -0.24
C GLU A 206 32.17 15.65 -0.30
N TRP A 207 31.58 15.10 0.76
CA TRP A 207 30.15 14.87 0.85
C TRP A 207 29.45 16.10 1.43
N GLU A 208 28.45 16.63 0.74
CA GLU A 208 27.62 17.72 1.28
C GLU A 208 26.53 17.18 2.20
N SER A 209 25.94 16.03 1.83
CA SER A 209 24.87 15.40 2.58
C SER A 209 25.38 14.30 3.53
N ALA A 210 24.70 14.13 4.67
CA ALA A 210 24.88 12.97 5.55
C ALA A 210 24.11 11.73 5.06
N HIS A 211 23.13 11.91 4.17
CA HIS A 211 22.23 10.85 3.71
C HIS A 211 22.95 9.91 2.73
N PRO A 212 22.91 8.58 2.92
CA PRO A 212 23.63 7.62 2.08
C PRO A 212 23.27 7.72 0.60
N ALA A 213 21.97 7.71 0.28
CA ALA A 213 21.51 7.86 -1.10
C ALA A 213 22.01 9.15 -1.77
N ALA A 214 21.99 10.29 -1.06
CA ALA A 214 22.48 11.57 -1.59
C ALA A 214 23.97 11.51 -1.96
N ARG A 215 24.80 10.90 -1.12
CA ARG A 215 26.24 10.72 -1.39
C ARG A 215 26.50 9.88 -2.63
N VAL A 216 25.75 8.78 -2.78
CA VAL A 216 25.84 7.93 -3.97
C VAL A 216 25.54 8.74 -5.23
N LEU A 217 24.52 9.60 -5.18
CA LEU A 217 24.12 10.45 -6.32
C LEU A 217 25.15 11.55 -6.62
N GLU A 218 25.71 12.19 -5.60
CA GLU A 218 26.83 13.12 -5.75
C GLU A 218 28.03 12.47 -6.48
N GLN A 219 28.24 11.17 -6.24
CA GLN A 219 29.30 10.37 -6.85
C GLN A 219 28.93 9.83 -8.24
N LEU A 220 27.64 9.67 -8.56
CA LEU A 220 27.19 9.14 -9.86
C LEU A 220 27.67 9.98 -11.04
N ARG A 221 27.64 11.30 -10.90
CA ARG A 221 27.99 12.24 -11.97
C ARG A 221 29.48 12.33 -12.25
N ALA A 222 30.34 11.77 -11.39
CA ALA A 222 31.77 11.78 -11.60
C ALA A 222 32.19 10.75 -12.65
N SER A 223 33.13 11.15 -13.52
CA SER A 223 33.85 10.25 -14.41
C SER A 223 34.80 9.34 -13.63
N GLY A 224 35.10 8.17 -14.19
CA GLY A 224 36.01 7.22 -13.56
C GLY A 224 36.44 6.10 -14.50
N GLU A 225 37.46 5.36 -14.06
CA GLU A 225 38.04 4.22 -14.76
C GLU A 225 37.11 3.01 -14.66
N PRO A 226 36.79 2.33 -15.76
CA PRO A 226 35.92 1.16 -15.74
C PRO A 226 36.56 -0.01 -15.00
N VAL A 227 35.73 -0.74 -14.25
CA VAL A 227 36.03 -2.03 -13.62
C VAL A 227 35.12 -3.08 -14.28
N ALA A 228 35.46 -4.36 -14.16
CA ALA A 228 34.60 -5.43 -14.66
C ALA A 228 33.21 -5.37 -14.00
N ALA A 229 32.19 -4.99 -14.77
CA ALA A 229 30.81 -4.86 -14.30
C ALA A 229 30.13 -6.23 -14.19
N ARG A 230 30.53 -7.03 -13.20
CA ARG A 230 29.91 -8.31 -12.84
C ARG A 230 30.25 -8.66 -11.39
N LEU A 231 29.36 -9.38 -10.71
CA LEU A 231 29.66 -9.96 -9.40
C LEU A 231 30.54 -11.23 -9.57
N PRO A 232 31.51 -11.49 -8.68
CA PRO A 232 31.97 -10.61 -7.61
C PRO A 232 32.66 -9.34 -8.16
N LEU A 233 32.36 -8.18 -7.57
CA LEU A 233 32.97 -6.89 -7.90
C LEU A 233 34.16 -6.64 -6.98
N THR A 234 35.37 -6.71 -7.53
CA THR A 234 36.61 -6.49 -6.77
C THR A 234 37.34 -5.24 -7.25
N ALA A 235 37.76 -4.38 -6.32
CA ALA A 235 38.64 -3.26 -6.61
C ALA A 235 39.45 -2.81 -5.39
N SER A 236 40.61 -2.21 -5.64
CA SER A 236 41.40 -1.52 -4.62
C SER A 236 41.00 -0.05 -4.58
N ILE A 237 40.52 0.39 -3.42
CA ILE A 237 40.10 1.77 -3.13
C ILE A 237 41.06 2.43 -2.13
N GLY A 238 40.84 3.71 -1.82
CA GLY A 238 41.65 4.44 -0.85
C GLY A 238 41.08 5.83 -0.52
N ALA A 239 41.87 6.65 0.16
CA ALA A 239 41.45 7.99 0.58
C ALA A 239 40.95 8.89 -0.57
N ASP A 240 41.48 8.68 -1.78
CA ASP A 240 41.24 9.49 -2.97
C ASP A 240 40.32 8.81 -3.99
N ARG A 241 39.88 7.57 -3.76
CA ARG A 241 39.17 6.75 -4.77
C ARG A 241 38.07 5.88 -4.16
N THR A 242 36.98 5.76 -4.89
CA THR A 242 35.80 4.97 -4.52
C THR A 242 35.47 3.96 -5.61
N LEU A 243 34.95 2.79 -5.22
CA LEU A 243 34.34 1.84 -6.15
C LEU A 243 32.85 2.17 -6.24
N ASN A 244 32.35 2.35 -7.45
CA ASN A 244 30.96 2.72 -7.71
C ASN A 244 30.33 1.70 -8.64
N ALA A 245 29.12 1.25 -8.33
CA ALA A 245 28.41 0.30 -9.15
C ALA A 245 26.94 0.69 -9.31
N VAL A 246 26.38 0.35 -10.48
CA VAL A 246 24.94 0.40 -10.76
C VAL A 246 24.48 -1.01 -11.04
N ILE A 247 23.58 -1.53 -10.22
CA ILE A 247 23.12 -2.90 -10.26
C ILE A 247 21.63 -2.89 -10.60
N ASP A 248 21.21 -3.59 -11.66
CA ASP A 248 19.81 -3.73 -12.09
C ASP A 248 19.28 -5.12 -11.72
N PHE A 249 18.19 -5.17 -10.97
CA PHE A 249 17.46 -6.39 -10.64
C PHE A 249 16.58 -6.89 -11.80
N GLY A 250 16.47 -6.12 -12.89
CA GLY A 250 15.69 -6.44 -14.08
C GLY A 250 14.19 -6.25 -13.91
N ARG A 251 13.72 -6.13 -12.65
CA ARG A 251 12.33 -5.89 -12.26
C ARG A 251 12.29 -5.16 -10.92
N LEU A 252 11.15 -4.56 -10.60
CA LEU A 252 10.91 -3.99 -9.27
C LEU A 252 10.71 -5.11 -8.23
N THR A 253 11.35 -4.93 -7.09
CA THR A 253 11.28 -5.80 -5.91
C THR A 253 11.18 -4.93 -4.65
N ALA A 254 10.63 -5.49 -3.57
CA ALA A 254 10.48 -4.80 -2.29
C ALA A 254 10.76 -5.76 -1.13
N GLY A 255 11.75 -5.41 -0.31
CA GLY A 255 12.20 -6.28 0.77
C GLY A 255 13.46 -5.78 1.47
N PHE A 256 14.21 -6.72 2.04
CA PHE A 256 15.46 -6.43 2.74
C PHE A 256 16.65 -6.66 1.80
N VAL A 257 17.43 -5.62 1.56
CA VAL A 257 18.66 -5.69 0.78
C VAL A 257 19.73 -6.44 1.58
N GLU A 258 20.42 -7.36 0.92
CA GLU A 258 21.52 -8.13 1.49
C GLU A 258 22.78 -8.00 0.62
N LEU A 259 23.93 -7.89 1.27
CA LEU A 259 25.24 -7.85 0.63
C LEU A 259 26.21 -8.80 1.33
N GLU A 260 26.92 -9.60 0.54
CA GLU A 260 28.12 -10.31 0.98
C GLU A 260 29.34 -9.49 0.58
N VAL A 261 30.15 -9.08 1.55
CA VAL A 261 31.32 -8.21 1.33
C VAL A 261 32.54 -8.76 2.05
N ASP A 262 33.69 -8.74 1.38
CA ASP A 262 34.99 -8.92 2.01
C ASP A 262 35.79 -7.61 1.88
N ALA A 263 36.06 -6.97 3.01
CA ALA A 263 36.75 -5.69 3.06
C ALA A 263 37.42 -5.46 4.42
N PRO A 264 38.49 -4.64 4.49
CA PRO A 264 39.07 -4.18 5.75
C PRO A 264 38.04 -3.46 6.65
N ALA A 265 38.26 -3.58 7.96
CA ALA A 265 37.42 -2.93 8.96
C ALA A 265 37.37 -1.41 8.74
N GLY A 266 36.17 -0.82 8.80
CA GLY A 266 35.95 0.61 8.56
C GLY A 266 35.72 0.99 7.10
N THR A 267 35.79 0.05 6.16
CA THR A 267 35.30 0.27 4.79
C THR A 267 33.81 0.60 4.82
N VAL A 268 33.39 1.65 4.13
CA VAL A 268 32.01 2.13 4.11
C VAL A 268 31.37 1.80 2.77
N LEU A 269 30.17 1.22 2.80
CA LEU A 269 29.28 1.04 1.66
C LEU A 269 28.10 2.01 1.82
N GLU A 270 27.99 2.98 0.92
CA GLU A 270 26.82 3.85 0.78
C GLU A 270 25.90 3.23 -0.28
N LEU A 271 24.63 3.06 0.04
CA LEU A 271 23.62 2.42 -0.80
C LEU A 271 22.51 3.43 -1.14
N GLY A 272 22.13 3.48 -2.41
CA GLY A 272 20.97 4.23 -2.93
C GLY A 272 20.00 3.30 -3.64
N TYR A 273 18.77 3.24 -3.14
CA TYR A 273 17.70 2.38 -3.66
C TYR A 273 16.83 3.18 -4.62
N ARG A 274 16.65 2.68 -5.85
CA ARG A 274 15.90 3.42 -6.88
C ARG A 274 14.95 2.53 -7.66
N GLU A 275 13.79 3.08 -7.96
CA GLU A 275 12.79 2.46 -8.84
C GLU A 275 13.10 2.73 -10.31
N LYS A 276 13.62 3.93 -10.63
CA LYS A 276 13.99 4.36 -11.98
C LYS A 276 15.50 4.51 -12.13
N HIS A 277 16.00 4.21 -13.33
CA HIS A 277 17.39 4.47 -13.68
C HIS A 277 17.63 5.99 -13.78
N ALA A 278 18.76 6.48 -13.30
CA ALA A 278 19.11 7.89 -13.36
C ALA A 278 19.24 8.39 -14.81
N GLY A 279 18.50 9.44 -15.16
CA GLY A 279 18.63 10.19 -16.41
C GLY A 279 19.62 11.36 -16.35
N ASN A 280 19.97 11.91 -17.52
CA ASN A 280 20.76 13.14 -17.62
C ASN A 280 19.87 14.36 -17.29
N GLY A 281 20.04 14.96 -16.11
CA GLY A 281 19.38 16.22 -15.74
C GLY A 281 18.58 16.21 -14.43
N GLU A 282 18.43 15.07 -13.76
CA GLU A 282 17.68 14.94 -12.49
C GLU A 282 18.38 15.68 -11.33
N THR A 283 17.62 16.44 -10.52
CA THR A 283 18.10 17.27 -9.40
C THR A 283 18.09 16.53 -8.06
N ALA A 284 18.86 17.00 -7.06
CA ALA A 284 18.94 16.40 -5.71
C ALA A 284 17.56 16.15 -5.06
N SER A 285 16.58 17.00 -5.36
CA SER A 285 15.17 16.90 -4.92
C SER A 285 14.34 15.85 -5.66
N ASP A 286 14.75 15.42 -6.85
CA ASP A 286 14.09 14.35 -7.62
C ASP A 286 14.49 12.95 -7.12
N TYR A 287 15.49 12.86 -6.25
CA TYR A 287 15.99 11.59 -5.73
C TYR A 287 15.33 11.23 -4.41
N GLN A 288 14.29 10.42 -4.56
CA GLN A 288 13.62 9.70 -3.50
C GLN A 288 14.66 9.01 -2.58
N THR A 289 14.66 9.40 -1.32
CA THR A 289 15.76 9.23 -0.36
C THR A 289 15.72 7.88 0.37
N ALA A 290 15.61 6.78 -0.38
CA ALA A 290 15.74 5.45 0.19
C ALA A 290 17.19 4.97 0.03
N GLY A 291 17.79 4.49 1.13
CA GLY A 291 19.15 3.97 1.10
C GLY A 291 19.60 3.44 2.46
N ALA A 292 20.87 3.05 2.52
CA ALA A 292 21.49 2.62 3.76
C ALA A 292 23.00 2.84 3.74
N ARG A 293 23.62 2.88 4.92
CA ARG A 293 25.08 2.86 5.08
C ARG A 293 25.49 1.64 5.89
N TYR A 294 26.50 0.93 5.40
CA TYR A 294 27.14 -0.16 6.11
C TYR A 294 28.63 0.11 6.32
N ILE A 295 29.13 0.01 7.54
CA ILE A 295 30.55 0.12 7.87
C ILE A 295 31.05 -1.27 8.27
N CYS A 296 31.99 -1.79 7.48
CA CYS A 296 32.42 -3.19 7.54
C CYS A 296 33.17 -3.50 8.85
N PRO A 297 32.94 -4.67 9.46
CA PRO A 297 33.65 -5.11 10.67
C PRO A 297 35.07 -5.61 10.36
N GLY A 298 35.38 -5.91 9.10
CA GLY A 298 36.64 -6.47 8.63
C GLY A 298 36.49 -7.92 8.17
N GLY A 299 37.17 -8.28 7.08
CA GLY A 299 37.07 -9.61 6.46
C GLY A 299 35.71 -9.83 5.79
N GLY A 300 35.38 -11.10 5.56
CA GLY A 300 34.09 -11.53 5.01
C GLY A 300 32.95 -11.28 6.00
N ALA A 301 31.96 -10.50 5.59
CA ALA A 301 30.80 -10.13 6.38
C ALA A 301 29.52 -10.08 5.52
N VAL A 302 28.38 -10.22 6.19
CA VAL A 302 27.06 -10.07 5.58
C VAL A 302 26.39 -8.84 6.17
N TYR A 303 25.94 -7.95 5.31
CA TYR A 303 24.98 -6.91 5.66
C TYR A 303 23.59 -7.38 5.24
N ALA A 304 22.62 -7.25 6.14
CA ALA A 304 21.22 -7.49 5.86
C ALA A 304 20.40 -6.34 6.43
N ALA A 305 19.64 -5.68 5.57
CA ALA A 305 18.85 -4.53 5.96
C ALA A 305 17.78 -4.90 7.00
N ILE A 306 17.58 -4.01 7.98
CA ILE A 306 16.49 -4.14 8.94
C ILE A 306 15.24 -3.39 8.49
N GLU A 307 15.42 -2.34 7.67
CA GLU A 307 14.33 -1.59 7.05
C GLU A 307 14.05 -2.12 5.64
N LEU A 308 12.77 -2.14 5.28
CA LEU A 308 12.32 -2.55 3.96
C LEU A 308 12.52 -1.40 2.96
N ALA A 309 12.92 -1.74 1.73
CA ALA A 309 12.92 -0.79 0.63
C ALA A 309 12.47 -1.44 -0.69
N GLY A 310 11.76 -0.66 -1.49
CA GLY A 310 11.52 -0.90 -2.91
C GLY A 310 12.71 -0.47 -3.77
N LEU A 311 13.04 -1.27 -4.78
CA LEU A 311 14.03 -0.93 -5.79
C LEU A 311 13.92 -1.82 -7.03
N ARG A 312 14.39 -1.27 -8.15
CA ARG A 312 14.89 -2.05 -9.29
C ARG A 312 16.39 -1.85 -9.46
N TYR A 313 16.90 -0.67 -9.11
CA TYR A 313 18.30 -0.32 -9.23
C TYR A 313 18.90 -0.09 -7.85
N LEU A 314 20.02 -0.77 -7.58
CA LEU A 314 20.90 -0.47 -6.46
C LEU A 314 22.10 0.31 -6.97
N TYR A 315 22.26 1.53 -6.46
CA TYR A 315 23.46 2.31 -6.64
C TYR A 315 24.35 2.14 -5.40
N LEU A 316 25.60 1.76 -5.61
CA LEU A 316 26.55 1.46 -4.54
C LEU A 316 27.80 2.31 -4.69
N THR A 317 28.26 2.91 -3.60
CA THR A 317 29.57 3.56 -3.49
C THR A 317 30.33 2.98 -2.29
N ALA A 318 31.42 2.26 -2.55
CA ALA A 318 32.35 1.81 -1.52
C ALA A 318 33.54 2.78 -1.38
N HIS A 319 33.83 3.21 -0.16
CA HIS A 319 34.95 4.12 0.14
C HIS A 319 35.64 3.78 1.46
N ALA A 320 36.91 4.16 1.57
CA ALA A 320 37.71 3.99 2.78
C ALA A 320 38.67 5.18 2.95
N ASP A 321 39.22 5.37 4.15
CA ASP A 321 40.22 6.41 4.42
C ASP A 321 41.66 5.90 4.27
N GLN A 322 41.84 4.58 4.20
CA GLN A 322 43.09 3.91 3.93
C GLN A 322 42.95 3.02 2.70
N ALA A 323 44.08 2.57 2.14
CA ALA A 323 44.08 1.60 1.05
C ALA A 323 43.33 0.34 1.49
N ALA A 324 42.34 -0.07 0.70
CA ALA A 324 41.48 -1.21 1.03
C ALA A 324 41.15 -1.99 -0.24
N ASP A 325 41.35 -3.31 -0.20
CA ASP A 325 40.83 -4.21 -1.21
C ASP A 325 39.41 -4.59 -0.82
N VAL A 326 38.45 -4.32 -1.71
CA VAL A 326 37.03 -4.55 -1.46
C VAL A 326 36.51 -5.52 -2.49
N THR A 327 35.82 -6.56 -2.02
CA THR A 327 35.05 -7.46 -2.87
C THR A 327 33.59 -7.46 -2.44
N ILE A 328 32.69 -7.04 -3.33
CA ILE A 328 31.25 -7.28 -3.20
C ILE A 328 30.97 -8.61 -3.89
N ALA A 329 30.75 -9.66 -3.10
CA ALA A 329 30.64 -11.03 -3.58
C ALA A 329 29.25 -11.34 -4.14
N ASP A 330 28.21 -10.98 -3.41
CA ASP A 330 26.80 -11.18 -3.80
C ASP A 330 25.94 -10.00 -3.33
N VAL A 331 24.84 -9.79 -4.04
CA VAL A 331 23.81 -8.81 -3.69
C VAL A 331 22.45 -9.46 -3.92
N ALA A 332 21.52 -9.30 -2.99
CA ALA A 332 20.17 -9.81 -3.13
C ALA A 332 19.14 -8.89 -2.48
N VAL A 333 17.87 -9.08 -2.83
CA VAL A 333 16.72 -8.56 -2.08
C VAL A 333 15.90 -9.75 -1.64
N ARG A 334 15.79 -9.95 -0.33
CA ARG A 334 14.81 -10.89 0.22
C ARG A 334 13.48 -10.18 0.31
N GLU A 335 12.56 -10.50 -0.60
CA GLU A 335 11.22 -9.94 -0.58
C GLU A 335 10.51 -10.20 0.74
N HIS A 336 9.68 -9.23 1.12
CA HIS A 336 8.92 -9.30 2.35
C HIS A 336 7.54 -8.67 2.17
N VAL A 337 6.77 -9.24 1.26
CA VAL A 337 5.44 -8.79 0.82
C VAL A 337 4.34 -9.72 1.35
N HIS A 338 3.10 -9.22 1.37
CA HIS A 338 1.92 -10.01 1.70
C HIS A 338 1.73 -11.11 0.64
N PRO A 339 1.44 -12.36 1.06
CA PRO A 339 1.31 -13.45 0.11
C PRO A 339 0.10 -13.26 -0.81
N HIS A 340 0.29 -13.57 -2.09
CA HIS A 340 -0.79 -13.82 -3.02
C HIS A 340 -0.93 -15.34 -3.15
N SER A 341 -2.03 -15.88 -2.64
CA SER A 341 -2.22 -17.32 -2.45
C SER A 341 -3.59 -17.77 -2.95
N GLY A 342 -3.71 -19.06 -3.24
CA GLY A 342 -4.95 -19.66 -3.74
C GLY A 342 -4.90 -19.99 -5.23
N GLY A 343 -6.07 -20.37 -5.77
CA GLY A 343 -6.29 -20.77 -7.15
C GLY A 343 -7.06 -19.74 -7.99
N ALA A 344 -7.25 -18.51 -7.49
CA ALA A 344 -7.81 -17.42 -8.28
C ALA A 344 -6.89 -17.09 -9.46
N TYR A 345 -7.46 -16.86 -10.64
CA TYR A 345 -6.70 -16.61 -11.86
C TYR A 345 -7.52 -15.88 -12.91
N PHE A 346 -6.84 -15.35 -13.92
CA PHE A 346 -7.42 -14.87 -15.17
C PHE A 346 -6.52 -15.29 -16.33
N THR A 347 -7.15 -15.66 -17.45
CA THR A 347 -6.48 -15.92 -18.72
C THR A 347 -7.39 -15.58 -19.88
N SER A 348 -6.82 -15.12 -20.98
CA SER A 348 -7.50 -14.90 -22.25
C SER A 348 -6.65 -15.33 -23.45
N ASP A 349 -7.25 -15.28 -24.63
CA ASP A 349 -6.57 -15.38 -25.93
C ASP A 349 -5.80 -14.11 -26.33
N ASP A 350 -5.66 -13.14 -25.42
CA ASP A 350 -4.90 -11.90 -25.62
C ASP A 350 -3.77 -11.77 -24.59
N ASP A 351 -2.54 -11.90 -25.07
CA ASP A 351 -1.33 -11.84 -24.23
C ASP A 351 -1.09 -10.47 -23.59
N GLU A 352 -1.55 -9.37 -24.19
CA GLU A 352 -1.46 -8.05 -23.58
C GLU A 352 -2.38 -7.96 -22.36
N VAL A 353 -3.63 -8.40 -22.50
CA VAL A 353 -4.60 -8.42 -21.39
C VAL A 353 -4.12 -9.34 -20.26
N ASN A 354 -3.54 -10.49 -20.60
CA ASN A 354 -2.91 -11.40 -19.62
C ASN A 354 -1.75 -10.72 -18.86
N ARG A 355 -0.94 -9.91 -19.55
CA ARG A 355 0.16 -9.15 -18.91
C ARG A 355 -0.38 -8.06 -17.99
N LEU A 356 -1.40 -7.31 -18.41
CA LEU A 356 -2.04 -6.28 -17.59
C LEU A 356 -2.63 -6.86 -16.29
N TYR A 357 -3.28 -8.02 -16.36
CA TYR A 357 -3.76 -8.72 -15.17
C TYR A 357 -2.63 -9.04 -14.18
N ARG A 358 -1.55 -9.67 -14.67
CA ARG A 358 -0.39 -10.01 -13.83
C ARG A 358 0.30 -8.78 -13.24
N ALA A 359 0.40 -7.71 -14.03
CA ALA A 359 1.01 -6.46 -13.58
C ALA A 359 0.19 -5.78 -12.47
N GLY A 360 -1.14 -5.79 -12.55
CA GLY A 360 -2.00 -5.27 -11.47
C GLY A 360 -1.83 -6.05 -10.17
N ILE A 361 -1.75 -7.39 -10.23
CA ILE A 361 -1.46 -8.21 -9.04
C ILE A 361 -0.08 -7.87 -8.48
N ARG A 362 0.95 -7.86 -9.33
CA ARG A 362 2.33 -7.58 -8.90
C ARG A 362 2.48 -6.19 -8.28
N THR A 363 1.80 -5.19 -8.85
CA THR A 363 1.80 -3.82 -8.33
C THR A 363 1.19 -3.74 -6.93
N VAL A 364 0.07 -4.43 -6.69
CA VAL A 364 -0.53 -4.51 -5.33
C VAL A 364 0.36 -5.29 -4.38
N GLN A 365 0.98 -6.40 -4.81
CA GLN A 365 1.89 -7.19 -3.95
C GLN A 365 3.07 -6.35 -3.45
N LEU A 366 3.73 -5.61 -4.34
CA LEU A 366 4.85 -4.73 -3.98
C LEU A 366 4.45 -3.57 -3.08
N ASN A 367 3.15 -3.33 -2.95
CA ASN A 367 2.54 -2.28 -2.14
C ASN A 367 1.65 -2.85 -1.02
N SER A 368 1.93 -4.09 -0.61
CA SER A 368 1.22 -4.82 0.42
C SER A 368 2.22 -5.45 1.37
N PHE A 369 2.41 -4.82 2.52
CA PHE A 369 3.27 -5.34 3.60
C PHE A 369 2.38 -5.74 4.78
N ASP A 370 2.60 -5.10 5.91
CA ASP A 370 1.72 -5.11 7.07
C ASP A 370 0.47 -4.23 6.91
N ALA A 371 0.52 -3.28 5.98
CA ALA A 371 -0.60 -2.48 5.49
C ALA A 371 -0.50 -2.36 3.95
N TYR A 372 -1.55 -1.85 3.32
CA TYR A 372 -1.42 -1.30 1.97
C TYR A 372 -0.63 -0.01 2.04
N THR A 373 0.37 0.15 1.17
CA THR A 373 1.21 1.34 1.07
C THR A 373 1.12 1.94 -0.31
N ASP A 374 1.28 3.25 -0.45
CA ASP A 374 1.28 3.96 -1.74
C ASP A 374 2.36 3.43 -2.69
N CYS A 375 3.62 3.44 -2.23
CA CYS A 375 4.81 2.98 -2.94
C CYS A 375 5.75 2.24 -1.98
N PRO A 376 6.61 1.32 -2.47
CA PRO A 376 7.52 0.56 -1.62
C PRO A 376 8.79 1.32 -1.22
N THR A 377 9.03 2.50 -1.82
CA THR A 377 10.33 3.19 -1.71
C THR A 377 10.23 4.53 -1.00
N ARG A 378 9.50 5.48 -1.59
CA ARG A 378 9.55 6.91 -1.23
C ARG A 378 8.83 7.25 0.06
N GLU A 379 7.71 6.59 0.35
CA GLU A 379 6.86 6.93 1.51
C GLU A 379 6.50 5.73 2.38
N GLN A 380 6.08 4.62 1.77
CA GLN A 380 5.61 3.43 2.48
C GLN A 380 4.48 3.71 3.49
N ARG A 381 3.64 4.71 3.20
CA ARG A 381 2.57 5.18 4.09
C ARG A 381 1.29 4.41 3.84
N ALA A 382 0.55 4.14 4.92
CA ALA A 382 -0.78 3.57 4.83
C ALA A 382 -1.81 4.66 4.53
N TRP A 383 -1.80 5.14 3.29
CA TRP A 383 -2.70 6.15 2.75
C TRP A 383 -4.15 5.62 2.67
N VAL A 384 -5.10 6.36 3.26
CA VAL A 384 -6.49 5.89 3.47
C VAL A 384 -7.27 5.72 2.16
N GLY A 385 -7.06 6.61 1.18
CA GLY A 385 -7.73 6.59 -0.11
C GLY A 385 -7.23 5.45 -0.99
N ASP A 386 -5.91 5.32 -1.15
CA ASP A 386 -5.22 4.30 -1.93
C ASP A 386 -5.71 2.89 -1.64
N GLY A 387 -5.86 2.58 -0.35
CA GLY A 387 -6.20 1.24 0.12
C GLY A 387 -7.49 0.67 -0.48
N VAL A 388 -8.42 1.49 -0.97
CA VAL A 388 -9.67 1.01 -1.60
C VAL A 388 -9.38 0.21 -2.88
N VAL A 389 -8.43 0.66 -3.71
CA VAL A 389 -8.11 -0.04 -4.97
C VAL A 389 -7.38 -1.34 -4.68
N HIS A 390 -6.44 -1.32 -3.74
CA HIS A 390 -5.71 -2.52 -3.31
C HIS A 390 -6.68 -3.56 -2.74
N GLN A 391 -7.62 -3.09 -1.91
CA GLN A 391 -8.67 -3.92 -1.32
C GLN A 391 -9.50 -4.59 -2.42
N MET A 392 -9.98 -3.83 -3.41
CA MET A 392 -10.77 -4.38 -4.51
C MET A 392 -10.00 -5.41 -5.33
N VAL A 393 -8.70 -5.20 -5.57
CA VAL A 393 -7.86 -6.20 -6.24
C VAL A 393 -7.71 -7.47 -5.40
N HIS A 394 -7.38 -7.37 -4.12
CA HIS A 394 -7.27 -8.54 -3.24
C HIS A 394 -8.60 -9.30 -3.12
N LEU A 395 -9.72 -8.59 -2.96
CA LEU A 395 -11.06 -9.19 -2.90
C LEU A 395 -11.41 -9.98 -4.19
N ALA A 396 -10.91 -9.53 -5.35
CA ALA A 396 -11.17 -10.18 -6.63
C ALA A 396 -10.14 -11.26 -7.02
N THR A 397 -8.93 -11.24 -6.43
CA THR A 397 -7.79 -12.03 -6.95
C THR A 397 -7.01 -12.83 -5.90
N ASN A 398 -7.19 -12.61 -4.60
CA ASN A 398 -6.44 -13.30 -3.55
C ASN A 398 -7.39 -14.04 -2.60
N GLU A 399 -7.09 -15.28 -2.22
CA GLU A 399 -7.91 -16.01 -1.24
C GLU A 399 -7.69 -15.52 0.21
N ASP A 400 -6.54 -14.90 0.50
CA ASP A 400 -6.31 -14.23 1.78
C ASP A 400 -6.86 -12.79 1.75
N TRP A 401 -7.99 -12.58 2.42
CA TRP A 401 -8.61 -11.27 2.62
C TRP A 401 -8.21 -10.58 3.92
N GLY A 402 -7.23 -11.10 4.65
CA GLY A 402 -6.74 -10.55 5.91
C GLY A 402 -6.33 -9.08 5.76
N LEU A 403 -5.53 -8.76 4.75
CA LEU A 403 -5.08 -7.39 4.51
C LEU A 403 -6.23 -6.46 4.04
N ALA A 404 -7.15 -6.96 3.23
CA ALA A 404 -8.34 -6.23 2.79
C ALA A 404 -9.27 -5.86 3.97
N LYS A 405 -9.39 -6.75 4.96
CA LYS A 405 -10.10 -6.49 6.22
C LYS A 405 -9.30 -5.57 7.14
N HIS A 406 -7.98 -5.74 7.18
CA HIS A 406 -7.10 -4.93 8.03
C HIS A 406 -7.04 -3.48 7.57
N TYR A 407 -7.07 -3.20 6.26
CA TYR A 407 -7.18 -1.84 5.71
C TYR A 407 -8.30 -1.04 6.38
N VAL A 408 -9.53 -1.57 6.38
CA VAL A 408 -10.68 -0.89 6.99
C VAL A 408 -10.48 -0.71 8.49
N GLU A 409 -9.97 -1.72 9.18
CA GLU A 409 -9.71 -1.67 10.63
C GLU A 409 -8.61 -0.66 11.02
N LEU A 410 -7.53 -0.59 10.24
CA LEU A 410 -6.39 0.29 10.51
C LEU A 410 -6.78 1.76 10.28
N ALA A 411 -7.55 2.01 9.22
CA ALA A 411 -8.04 3.33 8.84
C ALA A 411 -9.21 3.84 9.71
N ASP A 412 -9.91 2.97 10.46
CA ASP A 412 -10.93 3.33 11.46
C ASP A 412 -10.29 4.02 12.68
N SER A 413 -9.71 5.20 12.47
CA SER A 413 -9.03 6.01 13.49
C SER A 413 -9.40 7.49 13.29
N PRO A 414 -10.69 7.86 13.47
CA PRO A 414 -11.15 9.20 13.16
C PRO A 414 -10.48 10.24 14.07
N ARG A 415 -10.09 11.36 13.47
CA ARG A 415 -9.74 12.62 14.14
C ARG A 415 -10.87 13.06 15.08
N PRO A 416 -10.60 13.97 16.03
CA PRO A 416 -11.63 14.49 16.94
C PRO A 416 -12.85 15.10 16.22
N ASP A 417 -12.65 15.71 15.05
CA ASP A 417 -13.71 16.32 14.22
C ASP A 417 -14.54 15.31 13.42
N GLY A 418 -14.10 14.05 13.29
CA GLY A 418 -14.85 12.97 12.65
C GLY A 418 -14.28 12.45 11.34
N LEU A 419 -13.40 13.20 10.66
CA LEU A 419 -12.72 12.71 9.45
C LEU A 419 -11.61 11.71 9.79
N LEU A 420 -11.19 10.95 8.79
CA LEU A 420 -10.01 10.11 8.91
C LEU A 420 -8.74 10.94 8.64
N PRO A 421 -7.59 10.57 9.24
CA PRO A 421 -6.28 11.04 8.80
C PRO A 421 -6.04 10.67 7.33
N LEU A 422 -5.20 11.43 6.63
CA LEU A 422 -4.77 11.10 5.26
C LEU A 422 -4.02 9.76 5.18
N SER A 423 -3.14 9.49 6.16
CA SER A 423 -2.47 8.21 6.34
C SER A 423 -2.46 7.82 7.82
N VAL A 424 -2.44 6.52 8.09
CA VAL A 424 -2.64 5.96 9.44
C VAL A 424 -1.45 5.15 9.94
N ALA A 425 -1.37 5.01 11.26
CA ALA A 425 -0.31 4.35 12.01
C ALA A 425 1.10 4.89 11.71
N GLY A 426 1.19 6.19 11.44
CA GLY A 426 2.42 6.92 11.19
C GLY A 426 2.39 8.36 11.72
N GLU A 427 3.37 9.13 11.29
CA GLU A 427 3.61 10.54 11.62
C GLU A 427 2.43 11.46 11.29
N PHE A 428 1.74 11.26 10.16
CA PHE A 428 0.64 12.15 9.78
C PHE A 428 -0.56 12.05 10.74
N GLU A 429 -0.90 10.84 11.17
CA GLU A 429 -1.90 10.59 12.20
C GLU A 429 -1.42 11.15 13.56
N TYR A 430 -0.17 10.88 13.92
CA TYR A 430 0.40 11.29 15.21
C TYR A 430 0.41 12.83 15.39
N TYR A 431 0.85 13.57 14.38
CA TYR A 431 0.92 15.03 14.41
C TYR A 431 -0.41 15.72 14.06
N GLN A 432 -1.47 14.96 13.74
CA GLN A 432 -2.80 15.47 13.42
C GLN A 432 -2.78 16.52 12.30
N HIS A 433 -2.09 16.23 11.20
CA HIS A 433 -2.04 17.13 10.04
C HIS A 433 -3.42 17.37 9.40
N PHE A 434 -3.48 18.37 8.52
CA PHE A 434 -4.59 18.58 7.57
C PHE A 434 -4.90 17.28 6.82
N THR A 435 -6.12 17.07 6.33
CA THR A 435 -6.51 15.78 5.71
C THR A 435 -6.97 15.93 4.25
N ILE A 436 -7.31 14.81 3.62
CA ILE A 436 -7.93 14.72 2.30
C ILE A 436 -9.37 14.23 2.51
N PRO A 437 -10.39 15.12 2.49
CA PRO A 437 -11.75 14.73 2.87
C PRO A 437 -12.29 13.57 2.02
N ASP A 438 -12.16 13.64 0.70
CA ASP A 438 -12.72 12.64 -0.24
C ASP A 438 -12.13 11.22 -0.05
N TRP A 439 -10.92 11.09 0.49
CA TRP A 439 -10.35 9.80 0.85
C TRP A 439 -11.12 9.07 1.95
N SER A 440 -11.73 9.81 2.87
CA SER A 440 -12.62 9.21 3.88
C SER A 440 -13.88 8.65 3.23
N LEU A 441 -14.36 9.21 2.11
CA LEU A 441 -15.47 8.67 1.34
C LEU A 441 -15.08 7.40 0.58
N HIS A 442 -13.85 7.33 0.06
CA HIS A 442 -13.29 6.12 -0.53
C HIS A 442 -13.13 5.00 0.50
N TRP A 443 -12.78 5.31 1.75
CA TRP A 443 -12.79 4.34 2.84
C TRP A 443 -14.21 3.83 3.16
N ILE A 444 -15.23 4.68 3.13
CA ILE A 444 -16.64 4.24 3.26
C ILE A 444 -16.98 3.22 2.16
N HIS A 445 -16.54 3.47 0.94
CA HIS A 445 -16.68 2.50 -0.14
C HIS A 445 -15.94 1.17 0.17
N GLY A 446 -14.77 1.23 0.81
CA GLY A 446 -14.07 0.06 1.32
C GLY A 446 -14.83 -0.72 2.41
N VAL A 447 -15.59 -0.03 3.28
CA VAL A 447 -16.52 -0.67 4.24
C VAL A 447 -17.67 -1.36 3.51
N HIS A 448 -18.24 -0.70 2.50
CA HIS A 448 -19.30 -1.26 1.65
C HIS A 448 -18.83 -2.50 0.89
N ASN A 449 -17.61 -2.49 0.35
CA ASN A 449 -17.00 -3.65 -0.29
C ASN A 449 -16.92 -4.85 0.67
N LEU A 450 -16.48 -4.66 1.93
CA LEU A 450 -16.47 -5.76 2.89
C LEU A 450 -17.88 -6.28 3.21
N TYR A 451 -18.91 -5.43 3.24
CA TYR A 451 -20.30 -5.88 3.37
C TYR A 451 -20.69 -6.80 2.22
N ARG A 452 -20.44 -6.37 0.98
CA ARG A 452 -20.76 -7.15 -0.22
C ARG A 452 -20.01 -8.48 -0.26
N TYR A 453 -18.71 -8.48 0.05
CA TYR A 453 -17.84 -9.66 -0.11
C TYR A 453 -17.85 -10.62 1.09
N THR A 454 -17.92 -10.12 2.32
CA THR A 454 -17.73 -10.95 3.54
C THR A 454 -19.04 -11.29 4.26
N GLY A 455 -20.04 -10.40 4.21
CA GLY A 455 -21.28 -10.57 4.98
C GLY A 455 -21.09 -10.58 6.51
N GLU A 456 -19.94 -10.16 7.05
CA GLU A 456 -19.63 -10.20 8.49
C GLU A 456 -20.37 -9.11 9.29
N ARG A 457 -21.67 -9.28 9.52
CA ARG A 457 -22.57 -8.27 10.11
C ARG A 457 -22.07 -7.66 11.42
N ALA A 458 -21.61 -8.49 12.36
CA ALA A 458 -21.14 -8.03 13.65
C ALA A 458 -19.81 -7.24 13.58
N ARG A 459 -18.97 -7.52 12.59
CA ARG A 459 -17.74 -6.74 12.34
C ARG A 459 -18.12 -5.37 11.79
N LEU A 460 -18.92 -5.34 10.73
CA LEU A 460 -19.23 -4.11 9.99
C LEU A 460 -20.07 -3.12 10.78
N ALA A 461 -20.96 -3.61 11.65
CA ALA A 461 -21.71 -2.77 12.57
C ALA A 461 -20.81 -1.88 13.45
N ARG A 462 -19.55 -2.28 13.70
CA ARG A 462 -18.60 -1.52 14.53
C ARG A 462 -18.04 -0.29 13.81
N TYR A 463 -18.04 -0.28 12.48
CA TYR A 463 -17.52 0.83 11.68
C TYR A 463 -18.58 1.90 11.40
N LEU A 464 -19.87 1.57 11.52
CA LEU A 464 -20.97 2.49 11.21
C LEU A 464 -20.93 3.82 12.00
N PRO A 465 -20.56 3.85 13.30
CA PRO A 465 -20.38 5.11 14.01
C PRO A 465 -19.32 6.01 13.38
N THR A 466 -18.21 5.45 12.88
CA THR A 466 -17.16 6.21 12.19
C THR A 466 -17.63 6.67 10.82
N VAL A 467 -18.30 5.79 10.04
CA VAL A 467 -18.91 6.15 8.74
C VAL A 467 -19.86 7.34 8.91
N GLU A 468 -20.74 7.30 9.92
CA GLU A 468 -21.68 8.41 10.17
C GLU A 468 -20.94 9.70 10.53
N ARG A 469 -19.88 9.63 11.36
CA ARG A 469 -19.06 10.80 11.72
C ARG A 469 -18.40 11.44 10.50
N VAL A 470 -17.83 10.63 9.60
CA VAL A 470 -17.26 11.12 8.33
C VAL A 470 -18.34 11.81 7.50
N LEU A 471 -19.50 11.17 7.29
CA LEU A 471 -20.57 11.75 6.47
C LEU A 471 -21.14 13.03 7.08
N ARG A 472 -21.23 13.11 8.40
CA ARG A 472 -21.70 14.30 9.13
C ARG A 472 -20.69 15.44 9.14
N TRP A 473 -19.40 15.18 8.96
CA TRP A 473 -18.40 16.24 8.87
C TRP A 473 -18.66 17.20 7.71
N TYR A 474 -19.29 16.71 6.63
CA TYR A 474 -19.66 17.52 5.47
C TYR A 474 -20.88 18.43 5.69
N GLU A 475 -21.69 18.19 6.72
CA GLU A 475 -22.95 18.92 6.97
C GLU A 475 -22.79 20.46 7.05
N PRO A 476 -21.75 21.02 7.69
CA PRO A 476 -21.53 22.46 7.71
C PRO A 476 -21.22 23.08 6.34
N HIS A 477 -20.89 22.26 5.34
CA HIS A 477 -20.50 22.67 4.00
C HIS A 477 -21.61 22.41 2.96
N VAL A 478 -22.78 21.96 3.41
CA VAL A 478 -23.98 21.82 2.58
C VAL A 478 -24.60 23.20 2.39
N ASP A 479 -24.72 23.63 1.14
CA ASP A 479 -25.34 24.90 0.78
C ASP A 479 -26.89 24.81 0.73
N GLU A 480 -27.53 25.93 0.40
CA GLU A 480 -28.99 26.02 0.24
C GLU A 480 -29.56 25.12 -0.88
N HIS A 481 -28.70 24.64 -1.79
CA HIS A 481 -29.07 23.70 -2.84
C HIS A 481 -28.90 22.23 -2.42
N GLY A 482 -28.42 21.96 -1.20
CA GLY A 482 -28.17 20.60 -0.71
C GLY A 482 -26.86 19.99 -1.23
N THR A 483 -25.99 20.78 -1.85
CA THR A 483 -24.71 20.35 -2.42
C THR A 483 -23.53 20.88 -1.61
N LEU A 484 -22.35 20.30 -1.77
CA LEU A 484 -21.15 20.73 -1.05
C LEU A 484 -20.50 21.92 -1.75
N SER A 485 -20.23 22.98 -0.98
CA SER A 485 -19.52 24.18 -1.45
C SER A 485 -18.31 24.49 -0.58
N ASP A 486 -17.20 24.86 -1.24
CA ASP A 486 -16.00 25.43 -0.61
C ASP A 486 -15.49 24.63 0.60
N LEU A 487 -15.28 23.33 0.36
CA LEU A 487 -14.76 22.43 1.37
C LEU A 487 -13.35 22.88 1.82
N PRO A 488 -13.07 22.87 3.13
CA PRO A 488 -11.74 23.15 3.66
C PRO A 488 -10.80 21.96 3.43
N GLU A 489 -9.59 22.03 3.97
CA GLU A 489 -8.58 20.97 3.88
C GLU A 489 -8.08 20.75 2.42
N TRP A 490 -7.43 19.63 2.14
CA TRP A 490 -6.92 19.32 0.80
C TRP A 490 -7.92 18.45 0.03
N ASN A 491 -8.76 19.08 -0.78
CA ASN A 491 -9.68 18.37 -1.68
C ASN A 491 -8.92 17.85 -2.91
N LEU A 492 -8.27 16.70 -2.77
CA LEU A 492 -7.47 16.12 -3.84
C LEU A 492 -8.36 15.64 -4.98
N VAL A 493 -9.36 14.80 -4.68
CA VAL A 493 -10.19 14.03 -5.64
C VAL A 493 -9.36 13.07 -6.50
N ASP A 494 -8.39 13.61 -7.23
CA ASP A 494 -7.53 12.89 -8.15
C ASP A 494 -6.30 13.77 -8.47
N TRP A 495 -5.21 13.18 -8.97
CA TRP A 495 -4.04 13.98 -9.39
C TRP A 495 -4.21 14.67 -10.75
N SER A 496 -5.39 14.54 -11.35
CA SER A 496 -5.77 15.23 -12.58
C SER A 496 -6.15 16.69 -12.35
N SER A 497 -6.23 17.48 -13.43
CA SER A 497 -6.57 18.91 -13.39
C SER A 497 -8.07 19.16 -13.17
N VAL A 498 -8.60 18.71 -12.02
CA VAL A 498 -10.01 18.85 -11.61
C VAL A 498 -10.24 20.08 -10.73
N PHE A 499 -11.48 20.55 -10.69
CA PHE A 499 -11.87 21.71 -9.87
C PHE A 499 -12.90 21.37 -8.78
N THR A 500 -12.69 21.93 -7.58
CA THR A 500 -13.59 21.76 -6.43
C THR A 500 -14.02 23.09 -5.78
N THR A 501 -13.59 24.24 -6.33
CA THR A 501 -13.92 25.58 -5.82
C THR A 501 -15.40 25.89 -5.99
N GLY A 502 -16.04 26.59 -5.05
CA GLY A 502 -17.48 26.81 -5.06
C GLY A 502 -18.23 25.50 -4.86
N ARG A 503 -19.40 25.37 -5.50
CA ARG A 503 -20.20 24.14 -5.47
C ARG A 503 -19.53 23.08 -6.34
N SER A 504 -19.11 21.95 -5.77
CA SER A 504 -18.44 20.88 -6.50
C SER A 504 -19.40 19.74 -6.85
N SER A 505 -19.48 19.36 -8.12
CA SER A 505 -20.26 18.18 -8.54
C SER A 505 -19.57 16.88 -8.10
N ILE A 506 -18.24 16.85 -8.15
CA ILE A 506 -17.43 15.67 -7.89
C ILE A 506 -17.57 15.23 -6.43
N VAL A 507 -17.25 16.12 -5.49
CA VAL A 507 -17.27 15.78 -4.06
C VAL A 507 -18.70 15.60 -3.55
N SER A 508 -19.66 16.39 -4.06
CA SER A 508 -21.08 16.18 -3.75
C SER A 508 -21.57 14.80 -4.18
N ALA A 509 -21.17 14.33 -5.36
CA ALA A 509 -21.53 13.01 -5.84
C ALA A 509 -20.84 11.88 -5.07
N LEU A 510 -19.56 12.02 -4.70
CA LEU A 510 -18.88 11.06 -3.82
C LEU A 510 -19.55 10.99 -2.44
N TRP A 511 -19.95 12.14 -1.87
CA TRP A 511 -20.66 12.19 -0.59
C TRP A 511 -22.04 11.53 -0.70
N ALA A 512 -22.79 11.80 -1.78
CA ALA A 512 -24.06 11.14 -2.06
C ALA A 512 -23.92 9.62 -2.23
N ARG A 513 -22.86 9.14 -2.89
CA ARG A 513 -22.53 7.71 -2.94
C ARG A 513 -22.33 7.15 -1.53
N GLY A 514 -21.52 7.81 -0.70
CA GLY A 514 -21.29 7.42 0.69
C GLY A 514 -22.57 7.39 1.53
N LEU A 515 -23.47 8.37 1.37
CA LEU A 515 -24.79 8.40 2.02
C LEU A 515 -25.66 7.21 1.59
N SER A 516 -25.69 6.90 0.29
CA SER A 516 -26.46 5.77 -0.26
C SER A 516 -25.95 4.42 0.24
N GLU A 517 -24.63 4.21 0.20
CA GLU A 517 -23.98 3.00 0.71
C GLU A 517 -24.15 2.87 2.23
N TYR A 518 -24.09 3.98 2.98
CA TYR A 518 -24.37 3.99 4.42
C TYR A 518 -25.82 3.65 4.75
N ALA A 519 -26.78 4.15 3.99
CA ALA A 519 -28.19 3.81 4.16
C ALA A 519 -28.46 2.31 3.93
N GLU A 520 -27.84 1.71 2.90
CA GLU A 520 -27.92 0.27 2.64
C GLU A 520 -27.35 -0.54 3.82
N LEU A 521 -26.17 -0.17 4.31
CA LEU A 521 -25.54 -0.81 5.46
C LEU A 521 -26.39 -0.68 6.73
N CYS A 522 -26.96 0.49 6.97
CA CYS A 522 -27.82 0.76 8.12
C CYS A 522 -29.08 -0.10 8.08
N ASP A 523 -29.77 -0.18 6.94
CA ASP A 523 -30.91 -1.07 6.76
C ASP A 523 -30.53 -2.53 7.05
N TRP A 524 -29.40 -2.98 6.49
CA TRP A 524 -28.93 -4.34 6.67
C TRP A 524 -28.64 -4.68 8.13
N VAL A 525 -28.09 -3.74 8.91
CA VAL A 525 -27.89 -3.95 10.36
C VAL A 525 -29.13 -3.68 11.21
N GLY A 526 -30.18 -3.06 10.66
CA GLY A 526 -31.41 -2.70 11.35
C GLY A 526 -31.42 -1.31 12.01
N ASN A 527 -30.56 -0.39 11.58
CA ASN A 527 -30.50 1.00 12.04
C ASN A 527 -31.33 1.93 11.13
N ALA A 528 -32.66 1.85 11.24
CA ALA A 528 -33.57 2.62 10.39
C ALA A 528 -33.45 4.15 10.53
N GLY A 529 -33.03 4.64 11.72
CA GLY A 529 -32.89 6.09 11.98
C GLY A 529 -31.76 6.72 11.18
N SER A 530 -30.55 6.14 11.27
CA SER A 530 -29.40 6.62 10.48
C SER A 530 -29.62 6.42 8.98
N ALA A 531 -30.31 5.35 8.57
CA ALA A 531 -30.68 5.13 7.17
C ALA A 531 -31.63 6.22 6.63
N ALA A 532 -32.63 6.62 7.42
CA ALA A 532 -33.55 7.70 7.03
C ALA A 532 -32.84 9.05 6.88
N TRP A 533 -31.95 9.40 7.83
CA TRP A 533 -31.14 10.63 7.72
C TRP A 533 -30.27 10.63 6.46
N ALA A 534 -29.57 9.53 6.16
CA ALA A 534 -28.72 9.46 4.98
C ALA A 534 -29.52 9.60 3.67
N ARG A 535 -30.70 8.99 3.59
CA ARG A 535 -31.62 9.13 2.44
C ARG A 535 -32.15 10.55 2.27
N GLU A 536 -32.47 11.24 3.37
CA GLU A 536 -32.90 12.64 3.34
C GLU A 536 -31.79 13.54 2.76
N ARG A 537 -30.55 13.38 3.23
CA ARG A 537 -29.40 14.13 2.71
C ARG A 537 -29.12 13.81 1.25
N TYR A 538 -29.18 12.53 0.86
CA TYR A 538 -29.06 12.12 -0.54
C TYR A 538 -30.12 12.80 -1.43
N ALA A 539 -31.37 12.83 -0.98
CA ALA A 539 -32.45 13.48 -1.72
C ALA A 539 -32.24 14.99 -1.87
N GLY A 540 -31.65 15.65 -0.88
CA GLY A 540 -31.20 17.03 -0.96
C GLY A 540 -30.20 17.25 -2.09
N VAL A 541 -29.11 16.47 -2.11
CA VAL A 541 -28.11 16.53 -3.21
C VAL A 541 -28.76 16.29 -4.57
N ALA A 542 -29.60 15.25 -4.68
CA ALA A 542 -30.26 14.86 -5.92
C ALA A 542 -31.17 15.95 -6.51
N SER A 543 -31.82 16.75 -5.64
CA SER A 543 -32.77 17.79 -6.07
C SER A 543 -32.15 18.91 -6.91
N SER A 544 -30.86 19.20 -6.71
CA SER A 544 -30.15 20.28 -7.38
C SER A 544 -28.96 19.82 -8.22
N PHE A 545 -28.72 18.51 -8.36
CA PHE A 545 -27.53 18.00 -9.07
C PHE A 545 -27.56 18.30 -10.58
N GLU A 546 -28.73 18.56 -11.16
CA GLU A 546 -28.86 18.99 -12.56
C GLU A 546 -28.31 20.40 -12.81
N ASP A 547 -28.00 21.18 -11.76
CA ASP A 547 -27.31 22.46 -11.88
C ASP A 547 -25.95 22.31 -12.60
N PHE A 548 -25.30 21.15 -12.46
CA PHE A 548 -24.00 20.84 -13.07
C PHE A 548 -24.10 20.28 -14.49
N TRP A 549 -25.29 19.98 -15.00
CA TRP A 549 -25.45 19.29 -16.28
C TRP A 549 -25.15 20.18 -17.49
N ASP A 550 -24.25 19.73 -18.36
CA ASP A 550 -24.00 20.30 -19.68
C ASP A 550 -24.64 19.44 -20.79
N PRO A 551 -25.81 19.85 -21.32
CA PRO A 551 -26.49 19.12 -22.38
C PRO A 551 -25.75 19.14 -23.72
N ARG A 552 -24.80 20.07 -23.94
CA ARG A 552 -24.08 20.17 -25.22
C ARG A 552 -23.04 19.07 -25.34
N ARG A 553 -22.36 18.75 -24.23
CA ARG A 553 -21.31 17.73 -24.17
C ARG A 553 -21.78 16.38 -23.62
N ASN A 554 -23.00 16.32 -23.08
CA ASN A 554 -23.51 15.17 -22.33
C ASN A 554 -22.66 14.82 -21.11
N LEU A 555 -22.21 15.83 -20.37
CA LEU A 555 -21.31 15.68 -19.22
C LEU A 555 -21.80 16.51 -18.04
N TYR A 556 -21.34 16.14 -16.85
CA TYR A 556 -21.42 17.00 -15.67
C TYR A 556 -20.14 17.84 -15.58
N LEU A 557 -20.32 19.14 -15.33
CA LEU A 557 -19.24 20.10 -15.08
C LEU A 557 -18.66 19.88 -13.69
N ASP A 558 -17.38 20.21 -13.50
CA ASP A 558 -16.69 19.98 -12.23
C ASP A 558 -17.29 20.81 -11.09
N HIS A 559 -17.63 22.08 -11.37
CA HIS A 559 -18.06 23.01 -10.34
C HIS A 559 -18.84 24.24 -10.85
N LEU A 560 -19.52 24.92 -9.91
CA LEU A 560 -20.14 26.23 -10.08
C LEU A 560 -19.47 27.24 -9.14
N VAL A 561 -19.17 28.44 -9.64
CA VAL A 561 -18.61 29.55 -8.86
C VAL A 561 -19.57 30.73 -8.91
N ASP A 562 -19.98 31.25 -7.75
CA ASP A 562 -20.97 32.33 -7.62
C ASP A 562 -22.26 32.07 -8.42
N GLY A 563 -22.75 30.83 -8.39
CA GLY A 563 -23.93 30.38 -9.14
C GLY A 563 -23.74 30.25 -10.65
N LYS A 564 -22.53 30.48 -11.18
CA LYS A 564 -22.21 30.35 -12.60
C LYS A 564 -21.55 29.00 -12.89
N ARG A 565 -22.02 28.35 -13.93
CA ARG A 565 -21.42 27.14 -14.50
C ARG A 565 -20.04 27.46 -15.07
N MET A 566 -19.03 26.76 -14.59
CA MET A 566 -17.69 26.84 -15.16
C MET A 566 -17.53 25.74 -16.23
N PRO A 567 -16.88 26.01 -17.37
CA PRO A 567 -16.88 25.08 -18.50
C PRO A 567 -16.04 23.82 -18.26
N ALA A 568 -15.14 23.80 -17.27
CA ALA A 568 -14.31 22.65 -16.96
C ALA A 568 -15.15 21.40 -16.65
N ALA A 569 -14.79 20.28 -17.28
CA ALA A 569 -15.42 18.98 -17.09
C ALA A 569 -14.35 17.89 -17.06
N SER A 570 -14.59 16.88 -16.23
CA SER A 570 -13.70 15.74 -16.02
C SER A 570 -14.44 14.41 -16.09
N GLN A 571 -13.68 13.34 -16.33
CA GLN A 571 -14.19 11.99 -16.12
C GLN A 571 -14.66 11.79 -14.67
N ALA A 572 -13.99 12.41 -13.70
CA ALA A 572 -14.33 12.29 -12.28
C ALA A 572 -15.76 12.78 -11.98
N ALA A 573 -16.14 13.97 -12.46
CA ALA A 573 -17.48 14.53 -12.26
C ALA A 573 -18.58 13.63 -12.82
N SER A 574 -18.43 13.22 -14.08
CA SER A 574 -19.44 12.43 -14.78
C SER A 574 -19.52 10.99 -14.27
N ALA A 575 -18.39 10.38 -13.93
CA ALA A 575 -18.35 9.05 -13.34
C ALA A 575 -18.95 9.03 -11.93
N ALA A 576 -18.59 9.99 -11.07
CA ALA A 576 -19.15 10.13 -9.72
C ALA A 576 -20.68 10.30 -9.77
N ALA A 577 -21.20 11.07 -10.73
CA ALA A 577 -22.64 11.24 -10.94
C ALA A 577 -23.36 9.91 -11.26
N ILE A 578 -22.75 9.03 -12.06
CA ILE A 578 -23.32 7.71 -12.38
C ILE A 578 -23.23 6.77 -11.17
N VAL A 579 -22.07 6.65 -10.52
CA VAL A 579 -21.90 5.68 -9.42
C VAL A 579 -22.66 6.05 -8.16
N SER A 580 -22.95 7.34 -7.96
CA SER A 580 -23.82 7.81 -6.88
C SER A 580 -25.31 7.59 -7.18
N GLY A 581 -25.69 7.45 -8.45
CA GLY A 581 -27.09 7.36 -8.89
C GLY A 581 -27.77 8.73 -9.05
N LEU A 582 -27.01 9.82 -9.01
CA LEU A 582 -27.54 11.19 -9.21
C LEU A 582 -27.84 11.47 -10.68
N ALA A 583 -27.03 10.95 -11.60
CA ALA A 583 -27.32 11.03 -13.03
C ALA A 583 -28.53 10.15 -13.38
N PRO A 584 -29.54 10.64 -14.13
CA PRO A 584 -30.63 9.81 -14.61
C PRO A 584 -30.14 8.68 -15.51
N SER A 585 -30.62 7.46 -15.25
CA SER A 585 -30.17 6.23 -15.92
C SER A 585 -30.31 6.25 -17.44
N ALA A 586 -31.31 6.96 -17.97
CA ALA A 586 -31.51 7.15 -19.40
C ALA A 586 -30.32 7.87 -20.10
N ARG A 587 -29.49 8.61 -19.36
CA ARG A 587 -28.32 9.33 -19.89
C ARG A 587 -27.02 8.55 -19.74
N TRP A 588 -26.98 7.48 -18.96
CA TRP A 588 -25.72 6.83 -18.57
C TRP A 588 -24.88 6.40 -19.77
N ALA A 589 -25.49 5.78 -20.79
CA ALA A 589 -24.76 5.36 -21.99
C ALA A 589 -24.15 6.55 -22.75
N ALA A 590 -24.88 7.67 -22.88
CA ALA A 590 -24.38 8.87 -23.55
C ALA A 590 -23.27 9.56 -22.76
N ILE A 591 -23.42 9.65 -21.43
CA ILE A 591 -22.38 10.19 -20.54
C ILE A 591 -21.12 9.34 -20.60
N ALA A 592 -21.26 8.02 -20.47
CA ALA A 592 -20.14 7.09 -20.53
C ALA A 592 -19.43 7.14 -21.89
N ALA A 593 -20.17 7.25 -22.99
CA ALA A 593 -19.60 7.45 -24.32
C ALA A 593 -18.82 8.78 -24.41
N ALA A 594 -19.40 9.89 -23.96
CA ALA A 594 -18.77 11.21 -24.02
C ALA A 594 -17.50 11.31 -23.16
N MET A 595 -17.53 10.80 -21.91
CA MET A 595 -16.38 10.88 -21.01
C MET A 595 -15.25 9.90 -21.37
N THR A 596 -15.49 8.96 -22.29
CA THR A 596 -14.49 7.97 -22.75
C THR A 596 -14.17 8.10 -24.23
N ASP A 597 -14.53 9.23 -24.86
CA ASP A 597 -14.20 9.48 -26.26
C ASP A 597 -12.71 9.87 -26.38
N PRO A 598 -11.87 9.04 -27.02
CA PRO A 598 -10.45 9.34 -27.17
C PRO A 598 -10.18 10.60 -27.99
N ALA A 599 -11.15 11.13 -28.74
CA ALA A 599 -11.01 12.38 -29.49
C ALA A 599 -11.09 13.63 -28.61
N THR A 600 -11.62 13.53 -27.39
CA THR A 600 -11.87 14.68 -26.50
C THR A 600 -11.22 14.53 -25.13
N VAL A 601 -10.86 13.31 -24.72
CA VAL A 601 -10.20 13.05 -23.44
C VAL A 601 -8.75 13.49 -23.48
N VAL A 602 -8.35 14.32 -22.51
CA VAL A 602 -6.98 14.85 -22.37
C VAL A 602 -6.39 14.54 -20.99
N THR A 603 -5.11 14.18 -20.94
CA THR A 603 -4.37 14.01 -19.68
C THR A 603 -3.80 15.37 -19.25
N ARG A 604 -4.23 15.85 -18.07
CA ARG A 604 -3.77 17.10 -17.45
C ARG A 604 -3.68 16.91 -15.95
N SER A 605 -2.63 17.47 -15.33
CA SER A 605 -2.42 17.36 -13.88
C SER A 605 -1.90 18.67 -13.30
N TRP A 606 -2.38 19.02 -12.10
CA TRP A 606 -1.91 20.19 -11.37
C TRP A 606 -0.46 20.07 -10.87
N ASN A 607 0.08 18.85 -10.77
CA ASN A 607 1.32 18.61 -10.03
C ASN A 607 2.46 18.04 -10.89
N GLY A 608 2.16 17.34 -11.99
CA GLY A 608 3.18 16.79 -12.88
C GLY A 608 2.65 16.55 -14.29
N GLY A 609 3.47 16.00 -15.19
CA GLY A 609 3.05 15.73 -16.58
C GLY A 609 2.91 16.99 -17.46
N ASP A 610 2.24 16.84 -18.61
CA ASP A 610 1.84 17.85 -19.63
C ASP A 610 2.89 18.82 -20.22
N GLY A 611 4.17 18.66 -19.87
CA GLY A 611 5.27 19.42 -20.50
C GLY A 611 5.52 20.81 -19.90
N VAL A 612 4.73 21.24 -18.92
CA VAL A 612 5.05 22.38 -18.06
C VAL A 612 6.10 21.96 -17.02
N SER A 613 7.10 22.82 -16.75
CA SER A 613 8.16 22.48 -15.79
C SER A 613 7.59 22.30 -14.38
N ALA A 614 8.14 21.33 -13.64
CA ALA A 614 7.76 21.05 -12.26
C ALA A 614 7.90 22.29 -11.36
N ASP A 615 8.96 23.08 -11.55
CA ASP A 615 9.19 24.34 -10.83
C ASP A 615 8.07 25.36 -11.04
N GLN A 616 7.55 25.45 -12.27
CA GLN A 616 6.46 26.37 -12.59
C GLN A 616 5.15 25.92 -11.94
N LYS A 617 4.84 24.61 -12.01
CA LYS A 617 3.66 24.03 -11.35
C LYS A 617 3.72 24.22 -9.84
N GLU A 618 4.89 23.99 -9.24
CA GLU A 618 5.13 24.20 -7.83
C GLU A 618 4.94 25.68 -7.42
N ALA A 619 5.44 26.61 -8.23
CA ALA A 619 5.25 28.05 -8.01
C ALA A 619 3.78 28.48 -8.16
N ASP A 620 3.04 27.87 -9.08
CA ASP A 620 1.61 28.12 -9.26
C ASP A 620 0.79 27.56 -8.08
N ARG A 621 1.09 26.34 -7.63
CA ARG A 621 0.49 25.72 -6.44
C ARG A 621 0.68 26.56 -5.18
N LYS A 622 1.90 27.03 -4.93
CA LYS A 622 2.22 27.93 -3.80
C LYS A 622 1.44 29.25 -3.84
N ARG A 623 0.95 29.66 -5.02
CA ARG A 623 0.15 30.87 -5.21
C ARG A 623 -1.36 30.58 -5.34
N GLY A 624 -1.78 29.32 -5.27
CA GLY A 624 -3.17 28.91 -5.53
C GLY A 624 -3.63 29.17 -6.97
N VAL A 625 -2.71 29.17 -7.94
CA VAL A 625 -3.02 29.43 -9.35
C VAL A 625 -3.27 28.10 -10.07
N GLN A 626 -4.45 27.94 -10.65
CA GLN A 626 -4.81 26.82 -11.52
C GLN A 626 -4.88 27.33 -12.97
N ARG A 627 -3.81 27.12 -13.76
CA ARG A 627 -3.77 27.55 -15.17
C ARG A 627 -4.36 26.48 -16.07
N ILE A 628 -5.35 26.87 -16.87
CA ILE A 628 -5.98 26.01 -17.87
C ILE A 628 -5.19 26.12 -19.17
N ASP A 629 -4.73 24.98 -19.69
CA ASP A 629 -3.95 24.85 -20.93
C ASP A 629 -4.61 23.89 -21.96
N TRP A 630 -5.91 23.65 -21.80
CA TRP A 630 -6.74 22.79 -22.66
C TRP A 630 -8.04 23.50 -23.05
N ASP A 631 -8.74 23.00 -24.08
CA ASP A 631 -10.01 23.54 -24.56
C ASP A 631 -11.17 23.06 -23.68
N VAL A 632 -11.46 23.82 -22.61
CA VAL A 632 -12.55 23.54 -21.67
C VAL A 632 -13.95 23.48 -22.28
N GLU A 633 -14.16 23.96 -23.50
CA GLU A 633 -15.47 23.91 -24.17
C GLU A 633 -15.67 22.61 -24.97
N ARG A 634 -14.62 21.82 -25.17
CA ARG A 634 -14.64 20.60 -25.99
C ARG A 634 -14.05 19.39 -25.29
N GLU A 635 -12.95 19.59 -24.58
CA GLU A 635 -12.14 18.53 -23.99
C GLU A 635 -12.58 18.18 -22.58
N VAL A 636 -12.26 16.95 -22.18
CA VAL A 636 -12.58 16.37 -20.86
C VAL A 636 -11.30 15.91 -20.20
N VAL A 637 -11.07 16.34 -18.97
CA VAL A 637 -9.89 15.91 -18.22
C VAL A 637 -10.02 14.44 -17.82
N ARG A 638 -9.02 13.65 -18.20
CA ARG A 638 -8.88 12.24 -17.88
C ARG A 638 -8.62 12.04 -16.39
N ALA A 639 -9.25 11.02 -15.79
CA ALA A 639 -8.90 10.55 -14.46
C ALA A 639 -7.52 9.89 -14.47
N GLU A 640 -6.72 10.11 -13.42
CA GLU A 640 -5.50 9.34 -13.16
C GLU A 640 -5.86 7.88 -12.79
N PRO A 641 -4.88 6.97 -12.77
CA PRO A 641 -5.14 5.57 -12.49
C PRO A 641 -5.90 5.31 -11.18
N PHE A 642 -5.71 6.15 -10.14
CA PHE A 642 -6.44 6.11 -8.88
C PHE A 642 -7.95 6.17 -9.09
N PHE A 643 -8.46 7.24 -9.70
CA PHE A 643 -9.90 7.48 -9.81
C PHE A 643 -10.54 6.64 -10.94
N SER A 644 -9.72 5.97 -11.76
CA SER A 644 -10.19 5.17 -12.89
C SER A 644 -11.13 4.03 -12.50
N TYR A 645 -11.06 3.47 -11.28
CA TYR A 645 -12.05 2.46 -10.86
C TYR A 645 -13.47 3.02 -10.79
N VAL A 646 -13.63 4.30 -10.42
CA VAL A 646 -14.93 4.98 -10.40
C VAL A 646 -15.43 5.18 -11.84
N VAL A 647 -14.53 5.55 -12.75
CA VAL A 647 -14.83 5.65 -14.19
C VAL A 647 -15.27 4.31 -14.75
N HIS A 648 -14.54 3.24 -14.46
CA HIS A 648 -14.83 1.90 -14.97
C HIS A 648 -16.12 1.33 -14.37
N ASP A 649 -16.40 1.58 -13.09
CA ASP A 649 -17.69 1.25 -12.48
C ASP A 649 -18.85 2.03 -13.12
N ALA A 650 -18.65 3.31 -13.45
CA ALA A 650 -19.65 4.11 -14.18
C ALA A 650 -19.91 3.55 -15.59
N VAL A 651 -18.85 3.21 -16.34
CA VAL A 651 -18.94 2.58 -17.67
C VAL A 651 -19.68 1.25 -17.59
N ALA A 652 -19.36 0.41 -16.59
CA ALA A 652 -20.04 -0.86 -16.38
C ALA A 652 -21.53 -0.68 -16.04
N ARG A 653 -21.86 0.26 -15.14
CA ARG A 653 -23.26 0.59 -14.79
C ARG A 653 -24.05 1.15 -15.97
N ALA A 654 -23.39 1.89 -16.86
CA ALA A 654 -23.96 2.39 -18.10
C ALA A 654 -24.26 1.29 -19.14
N GLY A 655 -23.96 0.02 -18.84
CA GLY A 655 -24.17 -1.11 -19.73
C GLY A 655 -23.08 -1.30 -20.78
N LEU A 656 -21.94 -0.61 -20.63
CA LEU A 656 -20.82 -0.60 -21.58
C LEU A 656 -19.58 -1.34 -21.05
N ALA A 657 -19.77 -2.32 -20.17
CA ALA A 657 -18.68 -3.11 -19.58
C ALA A 657 -17.86 -3.90 -20.62
N ASP A 658 -18.42 -4.16 -21.80
CA ASP A 658 -17.71 -4.77 -22.94
C ASP A 658 -16.59 -3.88 -23.50
N ARG A 659 -16.64 -2.57 -23.26
CA ARG A 659 -15.57 -1.62 -23.62
C ARG A 659 -14.40 -1.61 -22.64
N LEU A 660 -14.52 -2.24 -21.48
CA LEU A 660 -13.48 -2.18 -20.44
C LEU A 660 -12.18 -2.85 -20.87
N VAL A 661 -12.25 -3.90 -21.72
CA VAL A 661 -11.04 -4.53 -22.27
C VAL A 661 -10.20 -3.51 -23.05
N ASP A 662 -10.83 -2.56 -23.75
CA ASP A 662 -10.11 -1.51 -24.47
C ASP A 662 -9.59 -0.43 -23.51
N LEU A 663 -10.40 -0.02 -22.52
CA LEU A 663 -9.98 1.00 -21.54
C LEU A 663 -8.79 0.53 -20.68
N VAL A 664 -8.75 -0.75 -20.28
CA VAL A 664 -7.61 -1.25 -19.49
C VAL A 664 -6.31 -1.31 -20.29
N ARG A 665 -6.35 -1.30 -21.64
CA ARG A 665 -5.12 -1.25 -22.45
C ARG A 665 -4.35 0.04 -22.32
N ASP A 666 -4.98 1.11 -21.83
CA ASP A 666 -4.27 2.35 -21.56
C ASP A 666 -3.14 2.18 -20.54
N TRP A 667 -3.25 1.18 -19.64
CA TRP A 667 -2.19 0.84 -18.69
C TRP A 667 -0.94 0.26 -19.32
N SER A 668 -0.99 -0.19 -20.59
CA SER A 668 0.20 -0.66 -21.30
C SER A 668 1.27 0.42 -21.43
N VAL A 669 0.92 1.70 -21.24
CA VAL A 669 1.88 2.80 -21.12
C VAL A 669 2.93 2.56 -20.04
N PHE A 670 2.58 1.84 -18.96
CA PHE A 670 3.49 1.59 -17.85
C PHE A 670 4.53 0.49 -18.14
N PHE A 671 4.35 -0.32 -19.19
CA PHE A 671 5.33 -1.32 -19.60
C PHE A 671 6.55 -0.74 -20.34
N ARG A 672 6.58 0.58 -20.55
CA ARG A 672 7.77 1.30 -21.02
C ARG A 672 8.96 1.00 -20.12
N ASP A 673 10.17 1.01 -20.67
CA ASP A 673 11.43 0.73 -19.96
C ASP A 673 11.51 -0.64 -19.25
N GLY A 674 10.61 -1.57 -19.61
CA GLY A 674 10.62 -2.96 -19.14
C GLY A 674 10.01 -3.18 -17.76
N TYR A 675 9.18 -2.27 -17.25
CA TYR A 675 8.43 -2.51 -16.02
C TYR A 675 7.32 -3.54 -16.22
N ASP A 676 7.04 -4.30 -15.16
CA ASP A 676 5.95 -5.27 -15.05
C ASP A 676 4.90 -4.84 -13.99
N THR A 677 4.85 -3.54 -13.70
CA THR A 677 4.00 -2.88 -12.69
C THR A 677 3.34 -1.63 -13.25
N PHE A 678 2.43 -1.03 -12.50
CA PHE A 678 1.74 0.20 -12.86
C PHE A 678 2.24 1.40 -12.07
N GLY A 679 2.45 2.51 -12.76
CA GLY A 679 2.90 3.76 -12.16
C GLY A 679 1.79 4.57 -11.52
N GLU A 680 2.18 5.56 -10.72
CA GLU A 680 1.33 6.44 -9.92
C GLU A 680 0.38 7.28 -10.77
N CYS A 681 0.90 8.07 -11.69
CA CYS A 681 0.13 8.87 -12.64
C CYS A 681 0.49 8.47 -14.07
N TRP A 682 -0.33 8.83 -15.06
CA TRP A 682 -0.12 8.46 -16.46
C TRP A 682 1.27 8.84 -17.00
N ASP A 683 1.76 10.02 -16.63
CA ASP A 683 2.99 10.61 -17.19
C ASP A 683 4.10 10.85 -16.15
N TRP A 684 3.84 10.65 -14.85
CA TRP A 684 4.80 10.99 -13.77
C TRP A 684 4.56 10.15 -12.50
N GLY A 685 5.42 10.33 -11.49
CA GLY A 685 5.36 9.60 -10.22
C GLY A 685 6.13 8.28 -10.20
N THR A 686 5.96 7.46 -9.17
CA THR A 686 6.62 6.13 -9.06
C THR A 686 6.14 5.16 -10.16
N PRO A 687 6.96 4.21 -10.65
CA PRO A 687 6.52 3.15 -11.56
C PRO A 687 5.79 1.99 -10.84
N VAL A 688 5.53 2.08 -9.54
CA VAL A 688 4.87 1.03 -8.74
C VAL A 688 3.97 1.63 -7.67
N HIS A 689 2.72 1.92 -8.04
CA HIS A 689 1.72 2.47 -7.13
C HIS A 689 0.46 1.61 -7.10
N GLY A 690 0.12 1.06 -5.94
CA GLY A 690 -0.93 0.05 -5.86
C GLY A 690 -2.32 0.57 -6.25
N TRP A 691 -2.56 1.88 -6.11
CA TRP A 691 -3.81 2.54 -6.51
C TRP A 691 -4.13 2.46 -8.02
N SER A 692 -3.17 2.01 -8.84
CA SER A 692 -3.26 1.97 -10.30
C SER A 692 -3.73 0.60 -10.77
N SER A 693 -4.05 -0.31 -9.85
CA SER A 693 -4.19 -1.74 -10.15
C SER A 693 -5.61 -2.17 -10.52
N THR A 694 -6.47 -1.19 -10.80
CA THR A 694 -7.86 -1.35 -11.28
C THR A 694 -8.02 -2.42 -12.38
N PRO A 695 -7.15 -2.53 -13.41
CA PRO A 695 -7.29 -3.57 -14.45
C PRO A 695 -7.43 -5.01 -13.92
N ALA A 696 -6.66 -5.39 -12.89
CA ALA A 696 -6.71 -6.75 -12.35
C ALA A 696 -8.08 -7.11 -11.77
N ARG A 697 -8.74 -6.14 -11.13
CA ARG A 697 -10.10 -6.29 -10.61
C ARG A 697 -11.14 -6.27 -11.72
N ASP A 698 -11.03 -5.36 -12.68
CA ASP A 698 -12.05 -5.21 -13.74
C ASP A 698 -12.16 -6.42 -14.66
N LEU A 699 -11.03 -7.07 -14.95
CA LEU A 699 -11.02 -8.30 -15.75
C LEU A 699 -11.81 -9.44 -15.08
N ILE A 700 -11.81 -9.50 -13.75
CA ILE A 700 -12.62 -10.46 -12.98
C ILE A 700 -14.07 -9.97 -12.83
N VAL A 701 -14.25 -8.75 -12.32
CA VAL A 701 -15.55 -8.26 -11.86
C VAL A 701 -16.47 -7.87 -13.00
N HIS A 702 -15.92 -7.24 -14.04
CA HIS A 702 -16.73 -6.70 -15.14
C HIS A 702 -16.62 -7.52 -16.43
N VAL A 703 -15.43 -8.03 -16.78
CA VAL A 703 -15.23 -8.80 -18.03
C VAL A 703 -15.71 -10.24 -17.88
N LEU A 704 -15.22 -10.99 -16.88
CA LEU A 704 -15.81 -12.29 -16.51
C LEU A 704 -17.18 -12.12 -15.84
N GLY A 705 -17.41 -10.96 -15.22
CA GLY A 705 -18.70 -10.60 -14.64
C GLY A 705 -18.95 -11.17 -13.25
N ILE A 706 -17.91 -11.57 -12.51
CA ILE A 706 -18.01 -12.27 -11.23
C ILE A 706 -18.09 -11.26 -10.07
N SER A 707 -19.21 -11.22 -9.37
CA SER A 707 -19.42 -10.29 -8.25
C SER A 707 -20.42 -10.87 -7.23
N PRO A 708 -20.48 -10.35 -5.99
CA PRO A 708 -21.57 -10.70 -5.08
C PRO A 708 -22.91 -10.21 -5.64
N ASP A 709 -23.94 -11.07 -5.68
CA ASP A 709 -25.33 -10.63 -5.91
C ASP A 709 -25.97 -10.27 -4.56
N GLU A 710 -25.71 -11.09 -3.54
CA GLU A 710 -26.11 -10.92 -2.15
C GLU A 710 -24.89 -10.81 -1.23
N PRO A 711 -25.00 -10.17 -0.05
CA PRO A 711 -23.88 -9.99 0.88
C PRO A 711 -23.20 -11.30 1.27
N GLY A 712 -21.87 -11.31 1.29
CA GLY A 712 -21.07 -12.48 1.65
C GLY A 712 -21.00 -13.56 0.57
N PHE A 713 -21.36 -13.25 -0.68
CA PHE A 713 -21.55 -14.25 -1.74
C PHE A 713 -22.59 -15.33 -1.38
N ALA A 714 -23.61 -15.01 -0.56
CA ALA A 714 -24.74 -15.93 -0.35
C ALA A 714 -25.40 -16.35 -1.68
N ARG A 715 -25.37 -15.45 -2.67
CA ARG A 715 -25.56 -15.70 -4.10
C ARG A 715 -24.52 -14.91 -4.88
N ALA A 716 -23.93 -15.54 -5.91
CA ALA A 716 -23.01 -14.88 -6.84
C ALA A 716 -23.78 -14.30 -8.04
N ARG A 717 -23.34 -13.16 -8.54
CA ARG A 717 -23.77 -12.58 -9.83
C ARG A 717 -22.71 -12.92 -10.87
N ILE A 718 -23.15 -13.43 -12.02
CA ILE A 718 -22.30 -13.74 -13.17
C ILE A 718 -22.88 -13.03 -14.40
N ALA A 719 -22.26 -11.94 -14.83
CA ALA A 719 -22.71 -11.17 -15.98
C ALA A 719 -21.57 -10.93 -16.98
N PRO A 720 -21.20 -11.95 -17.78
CA PRO A 720 -20.01 -11.87 -18.61
C PRO A 720 -20.12 -10.79 -19.69
N ARG A 721 -19.06 -10.01 -19.88
CA ARG A 721 -18.91 -8.96 -20.90
C ARG A 721 -17.51 -9.05 -21.52
N PRO A 722 -17.20 -10.13 -22.25
CA PRO A 722 -15.85 -10.39 -22.74
C PRO A 722 -15.35 -9.37 -23.78
N GLY A 723 -16.22 -8.51 -24.30
CA GLY A 723 -15.89 -7.54 -25.34
C GLY A 723 -15.29 -8.22 -26.58
N PRO A 724 -14.07 -7.85 -26.99
CA PRO A 724 -13.41 -8.45 -28.16
C PRO A 724 -12.85 -9.86 -27.91
N LEU A 725 -12.71 -10.30 -26.66
CA LEU A 725 -12.11 -11.60 -26.32
C LEU A 725 -13.03 -12.76 -26.72
N ARG A 726 -12.46 -13.85 -27.24
CA ARG A 726 -13.23 -15.05 -27.64
C ARG A 726 -13.05 -16.20 -26.68
N ASN A 727 -11.85 -16.34 -26.12
CA ASN A 727 -11.53 -17.34 -25.12
C ASN A 727 -11.02 -16.62 -23.89
N VAL A 728 -11.81 -16.62 -22.82
CA VAL A 728 -11.43 -15.98 -21.56
C VAL A 728 -11.93 -16.83 -20.41
N GLY A 729 -11.12 -16.98 -19.39
CA GLY A 729 -11.47 -17.75 -18.21
C GLY A 729 -10.82 -17.18 -16.96
N GLY A 730 -11.43 -17.44 -15.82
CA GLY A 730 -10.85 -17.08 -14.54
C GLY A 730 -11.72 -17.49 -13.39
N ALA A 731 -11.13 -17.37 -12.20
CA ALA A 731 -11.76 -17.72 -10.94
C ALA A 731 -11.58 -16.58 -9.93
N ALA A 732 -12.67 -16.23 -9.25
CA ALA A 732 -12.68 -15.26 -8.17
C ALA A 732 -12.85 -15.96 -6.81
N PRO A 733 -12.13 -15.50 -5.77
CA PRO A 733 -12.29 -16.03 -4.42
C PRO A 733 -13.60 -15.56 -3.78
N THR A 734 -14.19 -16.42 -2.95
CA THR A 734 -15.36 -16.10 -2.12
C THR A 734 -15.20 -16.76 -0.73
N PRO A 735 -16.00 -16.38 0.29
CA PRO A 735 -16.01 -17.09 1.57
C PRO A 735 -16.35 -18.58 1.48
N HIS A 736 -16.90 -19.02 0.34
CA HIS A 736 -17.40 -20.37 0.10
C HIS A 736 -16.53 -21.19 -0.85
N GLY A 737 -15.38 -20.65 -1.29
CA GLY A 737 -14.51 -21.23 -2.32
C GLY A 737 -14.54 -20.43 -3.63
N LEU A 738 -13.86 -20.94 -4.66
CA LEU A 738 -13.72 -20.24 -5.94
C LEU A 738 -15.01 -20.28 -6.77
N VAL A 739 -15.38 -19.15 -7.37
CA VAL A 739 -16.35 -19.08 -8.47
C VAL A 739 -15.58 -18.95 -9.77
N GLU A 740 -15.73 -19.92 -10.67
CA GLU A 740 -15.01 -20.00 -11.93
C GLU A 740 -15.97 -19.75 -13.11
N VAL A 741 -15.51 -18.94 -14.06
CA VAL A 741 -16.20 -18.65 -15.33
C VAL A 741 -15.23 -18.89 -16.48
N VAL A 742 -15.64 -19.70 -17.46
CA VAL A 742 -14.90 -19.95 -18.70
C VAL A 742 -15.80 -19.67 -19.89
N ILE A 743 -15.32 -18.87 -20.82
CA ILE A 743 -16.04 -18.40 -22.00
C ILE A 743 -15.30 -18.88 -23.25
N THR A 744 -16.01 -19.51 -24.17
CA THR A 744 -15.49 -19.99 -25.46
C THR A 744 -16.50 -19.63 -26.56
N GLY A 745 -16.23 -18.53 -27.27
CA GLY A 745 -17.17 -17.94 -28.21
C GLY A 745 -18.42 -17.44 -27.49
N GLU A 746 -19.56 -18.08 -27.75
CA GLU A 746 -20.84 -17.78 -27.07
C GLU A 746 -21.12 -18.71 -25.88
N ASN A 747 -20.34 -19.78 -25.70
CA ASN A 747 -20.57 -20.73 -24.62
C ASN A 747 -19.93 -20.22 -23.33
N VAL A 748 -20.63 -20.37 -22.22
CA VAL A 748 -20.15 -20.03 -20.88
C VAL A 748 -20.31 -21.24 -19.97
N SER A 749 -19.22 -21.64 -19.33
CA SER A 749 -19.22 -22.58 -18.22
C SER A 749 -19.07 -21.78 -16.92
N VAL A 750 -19.95 -22.04 -15.95
CA VAL A 750 -19.88 -21.45 -14.61
C VAL A 750 -19.80 -22.57 -13.60
N THR A 751 -18.78 -22.56 -12.75
CA THR A 751 -18.67 -23.45 -11.58
C THR A 751 -18.70 -22.60 -10.32
N SER A 752 -19.67 -22.82 -9.45
CA SER A 752 -19.85 -21.99 -8.25
C SER A 752 -20.23 -22.83 -7.03
N PRO A 753 -19.62 -22.60 -5.84
CA PRO A 753 -20.01 -23.23 -4.59
C PRO A 753 -21.32 -22.68 -4.02
N VAL A 754 -21.83 -21.58 -4.59
CA VAL A 754 -23.04 -20.87 -4.17
C VAL A 754 -24.03 -20.73 -5.33
N PRO A 755 -25.32 -20.49 -5.08
CA PRO A 755 -26.27 -20.14 -6.13
C PRO A 755 -25.78 -18.97 -6.98
N VAL A 756 -26.20 -18.94 -8.25
CA VAL A 756 -25.77 -17.96 -9.24
C VAL A 756 -26.97 -17.27 -9.85
N ARG A 757 -26.94 -15.94 -9.94
CA ARG A 757 -27.73 -15.16 -10.88
C ARG A 757 -26.89 -14.88 -12.12
N PHE A 758 -27.20 -15.57 -13.21
CA PHE A 758 -26.54 -15.37 -14.50
C PHE A 758 -27.28 -14.31 -15.32
N ILE A 759 -26.58 -13.33 -15.87
CA ILE A 759 -27.14 -12.27 -16.71
C ILE A 759 -26.39 -12.20 -18.04
N ASP A 760 -27.07 -12.59 -19.12
CA ASP A 760 -26.46 -12.58 -20.46
C ASP A 760 -26.25 -11.14 -20.99
N PRO A 761 -25.49 -10.97 -22.09
CA PRO A 761 -25.30 -9.67 -22.72
C PRO A 761 -26.59 -9.00 -23.23
N ALA A 762 -27.63 -9.77 -23.55
CA ALA A 762 -28.95 -9.26 -23.91
C ALA A 762 -29.81 -8.82 -22.71
N GLY A 763 -29.34 -9.05 -21.47
CA GLY A 763 -30.03 -8.69 -20.23
C GLY A 763 -30.96 -9.77 -19.69
N SER A 764 -31.00 -10.96 -20.30
CA SER A 764 -31.78 -12.10 -19.79
C SER A 764 -31.14 -12.63 -18.51
N SER A 765 -31.96 -12.82 -17.46
CA SER A 765 -31.51 -13.30 -16.15
C SER A 765 -31.98 -14.74 -15.90
N HIS A 766 -31.10 -15.57 -15.35
CA HIS A 766 -31.37 -16.95 -14.97
C HIS A 766 -30.81 -17.23 -13.56
N ASP A 767 -31.63 -17.76 -12.67
CA ASP A 767 -31.17 -18.23 -11.37
C ASP A 767 -30.79 -19.71 -11.46
N LEU A 768 -29.59 -20.04 -10.99
CA LEU A 768 -28.98 -21.37 -11.05
C LEU A 768 -28.58 -21.81 -9.63
N PRO A 769 -28.75 -23.08 -9.26
CA PRO A 769 -28.24 -23.59 -7.99
C PRO A 769 -26.70 -23.61 -7.99
N ALA A 770 -26.09 -23.84 -6.84
CA ALA A 770 -24.65 -24.15 -6.77
C ALA A 770 -24.31 -25.39 -7.64
N GLY A 771 -23.10 -25.42 -8.20
CA GLY A 771 -22.63 -26.48 -9.10
C GLY A 771 -22.04 -25.94 -10.40
N THR A 772 -21.93 -26.82 -11.39
CA THR A 772 -21.40 -26.51 -12.72
C THR A 772 -22.52 -26.42 -13.75
N HIS A 773 -22.56 -25.32 -14.50
CA HIS A 773 -23.58 -25.03 -15.49
C HIS A 773 -22.96 -24.65 -16.83
N ARG A 774 -23.60 -25.05 -17.93
CA ARG A 774 -23.24 -24.63 -19.29
C ARG A 774 -24.37 -23.83 -19.89
N LEU A 775 -24.04 -22.65 -20.39
CA LEU A 775 -24.96 -21.63 -20.87
C LEU A 775 -24.48 -21.11 -22.22
N THR A 776 -25.38 -20.47 -22.96
CA THR A 776 -25.05 -19.77 -24.21
C THR A 776 -25.43 -18.31 -24.06
N MET A 777 -24.47 -17.40 -24.27
CA MET A 777 -24.70 -15.96 -24.26
C MET A 777 -25.49 -15.55 -25.49
N ARG A 778 -26.64 -14.93 -25.29
CA ARG A 778 -27.31 -14.20 -26.36
C ARG A 778 -26.70 -12.81 -26.42
N ARG A 779 -26.12 -12.47 -27.57
CA ARG A 779 -25.71 -11.08 -27.84
C ARG A 779 -26.96 -10.29 -28.21
N ALA A 780 -27.05 -9.04 -27.76
CA ALA A 780 -28.04 -8.12 -28.31
C ALA A 780 -27.83 -8.03 -29.82
N ALA A 781 -28.92 -7.99 -30.61
CA ALA A 781 -28.81 -7.66 -32.02
C ALA A 781 -28.14 -6.29 -32.11
N LEU A 782 -27.01 -6.21 -32.82
CA LEU A 782 -26.36 -4.92 -33.10
C LEU A 782 -27.42 -4.03 -33.79
N PRO A 783 -27.68 -2.81 -33.29
CA PRO A 783 -28.54 -1.87 -33.99
C PRO A 783 -27.96 -1.44 -35.33
#